data_AF-A0A4C1W3L9-F1
#
_entry.id   AF-A0A4C1W3L9-F1
#
_cell.length_a   1.000
_cell.length_b   1.000
_cell.length_c   1.000
_cell.angle_alpha   90.00
_cell.angle_beta   90.00
_cell.angle_gamma   90.00
#
_symmetry.space_group_name_H-M   'P 1'
#
loop_
_entity.id
_entity.type
_entity.pdbx_description
1 polymer ?
#
loop_
_entity_poly.entity_id
_entity_poly.type
_entity_poly.pdbx_seq_one_letter_code
_entity_poly.pdbx_strand_id
1 'polypeptide(L)'
;MRLCHVKNEVGGWCRDDCAEGAVGLQPMGPLREKIYFTDFLRKCYEEADVSPADVEYLEAFAIGLPESDRMEMEAVDAALCRPGRAAPLLVSSVASNMGYSEAVSTLAALVKVCLAYHKGWPARGLHCTTPLAVDGVREGRIRVHAAPAAADARPPLQYKYAAINSLSYSGNNGHVLLQGYYKEKMMLLTPPHIEKQPNLDGHLQANSSKSLEFSEKSNGGGERQALALYSRISSLAIFRLNIIFFKFTLAIIGSQGLVMEPKEVLELLAKGGPNASPALRPSSRIISEIPGRYSSLPYLVSISGRLETSVQHVIEELRSLPLDPESIALLHSVHEKPTVGHMGRGYVILSPAPEEGSPPKVLAEAYQYYPDLRRPLCFVYSGMGSQWATMGAELLRLPIFAAAIERCRQVLEPRGVDLMRILTDPEPSIFDNILHSFVGIAAVQIGLTDVLRELGLKPDYIIGHSVGELGCAYADECFTLEETILAAYSRGLVSVETPFVRGAMAAVRDLCPPDVAIACHNSSDSCTISGPAESLRAFVSDLRARGIFAKEVPCSNIAYHSQYIAAAGPALLQHLSAIITEPKRRSERWLSTSVPQDNWSKPAAIFSSAEYHTNNLLRPVLFEETARLLPRDAMLVEIAPHGLLQAILRRSMPSTCINIPLTRRAHSEPITFLLEAIGKIYIGGHQPRLAVLYPAVEFPVSTGTPLLSHLMEWMHDEVWPLARYTPAIRIWSYERKFIISLHDEDYQYLVDRRIYGVPCFSAAGLLLLVWETYAMAHAKRRDEFAVEFHRVKLAGDEPQVHEDRPLRLYVAIQRGCGYFEVKNENSLLACGVITKRNIPVVTANETSTDLVDDKVLQLNANDIYRLLEERGYSLRNKFRTVARANIEMNKAELVWNTDWMTFLDGVLQLHALQRPHDGVSRPVSLLFLGINPEAYSKPDVVRAQLEPHQFTCRGITLKEVRLEDRPWPAITDLTLNSLVFMPHFPNHEMNVEEAIHMQLQIVADNIENVTIVQQDDNTFLLQEHIRKAIQNLRAVRCSQRFDFVPAARKNIGPYLLLVQELNSQVLNALPAGSFALGINSNNVRVDWEKSDCALVSCARTTVGEIQLVRRRGVTGAPIKGSTGII
;
A
#
# COMPACT_ATOMS: atom_id res chain seq x y z
N MET A 1 11.81 28.12 14.24
CA MET A 1 13.14 28.69 13.97
C MET A 1 13.11 29.48 12.68
N ARG A 2 14.00 30.44 12.53
CA ARG A 2 14.19 31.25 11.32
C ARG A 2 15.66 31.16 10.87
N LEU A 3 15.90 30.87 9.60
CA LEU A 3 17.23 31.01 9.00
C LEU A 3 17.54 32.50 8.87
N CYS A 4 18.63 32.96 9.50
CA CYS A 4 19.00 34.37 9.50
C CYS A 4 20.03 34.67 8.43
N HIS A 5 21.12 33.89 8.38
CA HIS A 5 22.18 34.07 7.41
C HIS A 5 22.90 32.76 7.11
N VAL A 6 23.45 32.66 5.90
CA VAL A 6 24.35 31.58 5.49
C VAL A 6 25.53 32.23 4.77
N LYS A 7 26.74 32.04 5.30
CA LYS A 7 27.96 32.46 4.63
C LYS A 7 28.74 31.25 4.16
N ASN A 8 29.24 31.32 2.94
CA ASN A 8 30.10 30.31 2.36
C ASN A 8 31.25 30.98 1.59
N GLU A 9 32.50 30.54 1.81
CA GLU A 9 33.68 31.10 1.17
C GLU A 9 34.78 30.04 1.03
N VAL A 10 35.35 29.92 -0.17
CA VAL A 10 36.51 29.06 -0.40
C VAL A 10 37.74 29.72 0.21
N GLY A 11 38.35 29.05 1.19
CA GLY A 11 39.64 29.47 1.72
C GLY A 11 40.72 29.35 0.66
N GLY A 12 41.29 30.49 0.26
CA GLY A 12 42.57 30.55 -0.45
C GLY A 12 42.52 30.38 -1.97
N TRP A 13 42.01 31.38 -2.70
CA TRP A 13 42.72 31.88 -3.87
C TRP A 13 43.21 33.28 -3.53
N CYS A 14 44.53 33.47 -3.56
CA CYS A 14 45.17 34.75 -3.29
C CYS A 14 44.52 35.85 -4.14
N ARG A 15 44.05 36.94 -3.52
CA ARG A 15 43.76 38.19 -4.24
C ARG A 15 45.10 38.86 -4.55
N ASP A 16 45.44 38.92 -5.83
CA ASP A 16 46.32 39.82 -6.62
C ASP A 16 47.38 40.78 -6.00
N ASP A 17 47.63 40.86 -4.70
CA ASP A 17 48.55 41.84 -4.08
C ASP A 17 49.74 41.23 -3.33
N CYS A 18 50.05 39.95 -3.55
CA CYS A 18 51.31 39.37 -3.04
C CYS A 18 52.44 39.62 -4.03
N ALA A 19 53.27 40.62 -3.73
CA ALA A 19 54.56 40.84 -4.34
C ALA A 19 55.38 39.54 -4.42
N GLU A 20 56.07 39.37 -5.55
CA GLU A 20 56.89 38.23 -5.95
C GLU A 20 57.64 37.57 -4.78
N GLY A 21 57.32 36.30 -4.47
CA GLY A 21 58.25 35.45 -3.70
C GLY A 21 57.73 34.38 -2.74
N ALA A 22 56.42 34.20 -2.51
CA ALA A 22 55.94 33.15 -1.59
C ALA A 22 54.64 32.48 -2.08
N VAL A 23 54.76 31.46 -2.92
CA VAL A 23 53.63 30.56 -3.25
C VAL A 23 53.50 29.51 -2.14
N GLY A 24 52.80 29.87 -1.06
CA GLY A 24 52.35 28.92 -0.05
C GLY A 24 51.03 28.29 -0.47
N LEU A 25 51.05 27.05 -0.95
CA LEU A 25 49.85 26.22 -1.11
C LEU A 25 49.14 26.13 0.25
N GLN A 26 47.93 26.66 0.39
CA GLN A 26 47.10 26.30 1.54
C GLN A 26 46.81 24.79 1.46
N PRO A 27 46.93 24.04 2.58
CA PRO A 27 46.66 22.62 2.56
C PRO A 27 45.17 22.38 2.34
N MET A 28 44.85 21.69 1.23
CA MET A 28 43.58 20.97 1.09
C MET A 28 43.41 20.09 2.35
N GLY A 29 42.30 20.25 3.08
CA GLY A 29 42.06 19.59 4.36
C GLY A 29 41.09 20.36 5.25
N PRO A 30 40.87 19.92 6.50
CA PRO A 30 39.99 20.59 7.47
C PRO A 30 40.68 21.71 8.27
N LEU A 31 42.01 21.71 8.34
CA LEU A 31 42.80 22.75 9.00
C LEU A 31 42.75 24.07 8.20
N ARG A 32 42.73 25.21 8.89
CA ARG A 32 42.77 26.56 8.32
C ARG A 32 43.85 27.38 9.00
N GLU A 33 44.21 28.52 8.44
CA GLU A 33 44.87 29.54 9.24
C GLU A 33 43.83 30.25 10.10
N LYS A 34 44.15 30.41 11.38
CA LYS A 34 43.27 31.03 12.39
C LYS A 34 42.76 32.41 11.96
N ILE A 35 43.63 33.25 11.39
CA ILE A 35 43.28 34.63 11.01
C ILE A 35 42.19 34.63 9.94
N TYR A 36 42.35 33.84 8.88
CA TYR A 36 41.36 33.74 7.81
C TYR A 36 40.00 33.24 8.32
N PHE A 37 39.97 32.20 9.16
CA PHE A 37 38.69 31.70 9.67
C PHE A 37 38.04 32.69 10.66
N THR A 38 38.84 33.40 11.46
CA THR A 38 38.36 34.47 12.34
C THR A 38 37.70 35.61 11.55
N ASP A 39 38.34 36.07 10.47
CA ASP A 39 37.81 37.14 9.63
C ASP A 39 36.57 36.70 8.84
N PHE A 40 36.54 35.45 8.38
CA PHE A 40 35.36 34.84 7.78
C PHE A 40 34.15 34.90 8.73
N LEU A 41 34.33 34.49 9.99
CA LEU A 41 33.28 34.54 11.00
C LEU A 41 32.86 35.99 11.28
N ARG A 42 33.80 36.93 11.46
CA ARG A 42 33.48 38.36 11.71
C ARG A 42 32.63 38.96 10.59
N LYS A 43 33.05 38.77 9.34
CA LYS A 43 32.28 39.21 8.17
C LYS A 43 30.88 38.60 8.14
N CYS A 44 30.73 37.33 8.55
CA CYS A 44 29.42 36.68 8.63
C CYS A 44 28.47 37.41 9.59
N TYR A 45 28.94 37.77 10.78
CA TYR A 45 28.12 38.49 11.77
C TYR A 45 27.87 39.96 11.39
N GLU A 46 28.83 40.61 10.73
CA GLU A 46 28.67 41.95 10.16
C GLU A 46 27.61 41.96 9.05
N GLU A 47 27.66 40.99 8.12
CA GLU A 47 26.67 40.84 7.04
C GLU A 47 25.28 40.48 7.55
N ALA A 48 25.21 39.66 8.61
CA ALA A 48 23.94 39.26 9.21
C ALA A 48 23.28 40.35 10.07
N ASP A 49 24.00 41.43 10.39
CA ASP A 49 23.59 42.44 11.38
C ASP A 49 23.17 41.82 12.72
N VAL A 50 23.95 40.83 13.18
CA VAL A 50 23.72 40.14 14.46
C VAL A 50 24.95 40.25 15.34
N SER A 51 24.76 40.67 16.58
CA SER A 51 25.82 40.70 17.59
C SER A 51 26.32 39.28 17.87
N PRO A 52 27.64 38.99 17.77
CA PRO A 52 28.17 37.69 18.13
C PRO A 52 27.87 37.29 19.59
N ALA A 53 27.64 38.28 20.47
CA ALA A 53 27.31 38.05 21.87
C ALA A 53 25.91 37.44 22.10
N ASP A 54 25.00 37.54 21.12
CA ASP A 54 23.66 36.96 21.20
C ASP A 54 23.58 35.50 20.77
N VAL A 55 24.68 34.95 20.21
CA VAL A 55 24.79 33.53 19.90
C VAL A 55 24.95 32.73 21.19
N GLU A 56 23.92 32.00 21.58
CA GLU A 56 23.91 31.20 22.81
C GLU A 56 24.53 29.82 22.63
N TYR A 57 24.49 29.28 21.41
CA TYR A 57 24.95 27.93 21.09
C TYR A 57 25.68 27.87 19.74
N LEU A 58 26.81 27.19 19.71
CA LEU A 58 27.54 26.88 18.48
C LEU A 58 27.69 25.35 18.33
N GLU A 59 27.16 24.84 17.22
CA GLU A 59 27.46 23.50 16.72
C GLU A 59 28.76 23.57 15.90
N ALA A 60 29.86 23.17 16.51
CA ALA A 60 31.19 23.19 15.92
C ALA A 60 31.38 22.07 14.90
N PHE A 61 32.33 22.26 13.98
CA PHE A 61 32.77 21.23 13.05
C PHE A 61 33.48 20.10 13.80
N ALA A 62 34.48 20.45 14.63
CA ALA A 62 35.17 19.62 15.61
C ALA A 62 35.13 18.10 15.33
N ILE A 63 35.88 17.66 14.32
CA ILE A 63 35.91 16.27 13.84
C ILE A 63 36.91 15.39 14.60
N GLY A 64 37.54 15.92 15.66
CA GLY A 64 38.49 15.18 16.49
C GLY A 64 39.93 15.25 15.98
N LEU A 65 40.26 16.20 15.10
CA LEU A 65 41.64 16.45 14.68
C LEU A 65 42.24 17.54 15.58
N PRO A 66 43.23 17.24 16.45
CA PRO A 66 43.66 18.15 17.50
C PRO A 66 44.05 19.55 17.02
N GLU A 67 44.72 19.65 15.87
CA GLU A 67 45.16 20.92 15.28
C GLU A 67 43.99 21.71 14.66
N SER A 68 43.08 21.02 13.97
CA SER A 68 41.89 21.61 13.36
C SER A 68 40.92 22.11 14.43
N ASP A 69 40.63 21.28 15.43
CA ASP A 69 39.72 21.60 16.52
C ASP A 69 40.28 22.74 17.37
N ARG A 70 41.60 22.76 17.60
CA ARG A 70 42.29 23.88 18.27
C ARG A 70 42.11 25.18 17.49
N MET A 71 42.41 25.17 16.20
CA MET A 71 42.25 26.32 15.33
C MET A 71 40.82 26.84 15.31
N GLU A 72 39.84 25.93 15.19
CA GLU A 72 38.42 26.29 15.17
C GLU A 72 38.02 27.00 16.47
N MET A 73 38.38 26.42 17.62
CA MET A 73 38.05 27.01 18.93
C MET A 73 38.77 28.34 19.17
N GLU A 74 40.02 28.47 18.73
CA GLU A 74 40.77 29.72 18.82
C GLU A 74 40.18 30.84 17.94
N ALA A 75 39.71 30.51 16.74
CA ALA A 75 39.04 31.45 15.85
C ALA A 75 37.66 31.85 16.38
N VAL A 76 36.93 30.88 16.93
CA VAL A 76 35.63 31.11 17.60
C VAL A 76 35.79 32.04 18.81
N ASP A 77 36.81 31.83 19.66
CA ASP A 77 37.08 32.71 20.80
C ASP A 77 37.36 34.15 20.32
N ALA A 78 38.18 34.31 19.29
CA ALA A 78 38.57 35.61 18.74
C ALA A 78 37.45 36.35 17.97
N ALA A 79 36.47 35.62 17.41
CA ALA A 79 35.36 36.19 16.64
C ALA A 79 34.10 36.39 17.49
N LEU A 80 33.70 35.38 18.28
CA LEU A 80 32.40 35.34 18.96
C LEU A 80 32.45 35.63 20.45
N CYS A 81 33.61 35.46 21.11
CA CYS A 81 33.74 35.57 22.57
C CYS A 81 34.32 36.90 23.07
N ARG A 82 34.14 37.98 22.30
CA ARG A 82 34.59 39.35 22.66
C ARG A 82 33.95 39.85 23.97
N PRO A 83 34.57 40.84 24.66
CA PRO A 83 34.02 41.44 25.88
C PRO A 83 32.58 41.95 25.67
N GLY A 84 31.69 41.70 26.63
CA GLY A 84 30.27 42.12 26.59
C GLY A 84 29.25 40.98 26.56
N ARG A 85 29.68 39.71 26.57
CA ARG A 85 28.77 38.55 26.69
C ARG A 85 28.27 38.37 28.12
N ALA A 86 26.97 38.11 28.27
CA ALA A 86 26.35 37.82 29.56
C ALA A 86 26.64 36.39 30.07
N ALA A 87 26.92 35.45 29.17
CA ALA A 87 27.23 34.06 29.48
C ALA A 87 28.28 33.47 28.52
N PRO A 88 29.03 32.43 28.94
CA PRO A 88 29.94 31.70 28.07
C PRO A 88 29.23 31.16 26.82
N LEU A 89 29.92 31.14 25.67
CA LEU A 89 29.41 30.49 24.47
C LEU A 89 29.36 28.98 24.68
N LEU A 90 28.17 28.39 24.55
CA LEU A 90 28.01 26.95 24.66
C LEU A 90 28.39 26.29 23.33
N VAL A 91 29.32 25.32 23.35
CA VAL A 91 29.84 24.66 22.13
C VAL A 91 29.71 23.16 22.23
N SER A 92 29.26 22.49 21.17
CA SER A 92 29.36 21.03 21.04
C SER A 92 29.43 20.60 19.58
N SER A 93 29.68 19.31 19.30
CA SER A 93 29.71 18.77 17.92
C SER A 93 29.00 17.42 17.82
N VAL A 94 28.17 17.27 16.80
CA VAL A 94 27.42 16.06 16.44
C VAL A 94 28.35 14.96 15.96
N ALA A 95 29.53 15.33 15.43
CA ALA A 95 30.55 14.36 15.02
C ALA A 95 31.02 13.52 16.21
N SER A 96 31.00 14.07 17.42
CA SER A 96 31.28 13.30 18.63
C SER A 96 30.20 12.27 18.98
N ASN A 97 28.95 12.44 18.52
CA ASN A 97 27.82 11.56 18.82
C ASN A 97 27.66 10.43 17.80
N MET A 98 27.89 10.70 16.51
CA MET A 98 27.61 9.75 15.41
C MET A 98 28.78 9.56 14.43
N GLY A 99 29.92 10.19 14.67
CA GLY A 99 31.05 10.24 13.74
C GLY A 99 30.90 11.35 12.69
N TYR A 100 31.99 11.61 11.98
CA TYR A 100 32.01 12.54 10.86
C TYR A 100 31.33 11.90 9.64
N SER A 101 30.19 12.44 9.21
CA SER A 101 29.37 11.93 8.11
C SER A 101 29.63 12.63 6.77
N GLU A 102 30.85 13.18 6.62
CA GLU A 102 31.31 13.87 5.42
C GLU A 102 30.32 14.93 4.94
N ALA A 103 29.78 14.77 3.73
CA ALA A 103 28.84 15.68 3.10
C ALA A 103 27.55 15.93 3.90
N VAL A 104 27.17 15.01 4.79
CA VAL A 104 25.91 15.10 5.56
C VAL A 104 26.12 15.72 6.95
N SER A 105 27.37 16.03 7.33
CA SER A 105 27.71 16.51 8.68
C SER A 105 26.94 17.79 9.07
N THR A 106 26.79 18.74 8.14
CA THR A 106 26.04 19.98 8.39
C THR A 106 24.54 19.74 8.57
N LEU A 107 23.96 18.76 7.88
CA LEU A 107 22.55 18.41 8.05
C LEU A 107 22.32 17.70 9.39
N ALA A 108 23.22 16.82 9.80
CA ALA A 108 23.18 16.20 11.13
C ALA A 108 23.29 17.26 12.23
N ALA A 109 24.18 18.24 12.06
CA ALA A 109 24.34 19.39 12.95
C ALA A 109 23.05 20.22 13.03
N LEU A 110 22.40 20.51 11.88
CA LEU A 110 21.13 21.21 11.84
C LEU A 110 20.03 20.45 12.59
N VAL A 111 19.89 19.15 12.37
CA VAL A 111 18.90 18.31 13.07
C VAL A 111 19.14 18.37 14.58
N LYS A 112 20.39 18.30 15.02
CA LYS A 112 20.73 18.43 16.45
C LYS A 112 20.34 19.79 17.02
N VAL A 113 20.56 20.90 16.30
CA VAL A 113 20.10 22.25 16.73
C VAL A 113 18.56 22.33 16.75
N CYS A 114 17.87 21.74 15.77
CA CYS A 114 16.40 21.67 15.76
C CYS A 114 15.87 20.93 16.99
N LEU A 115 16.46 19.77 17.30
CA LEU A 115 16.13 19.00 18.49
C LEU A 115 16.49 19.76 19.78
N ALA A 116 17.56 20.54 19.75
CA ALA A 116 17.97 21.38 20.88
C ALA A 116 16.89 22.41 21.22
N TYR A 117 16.40 23.16 20.23
CA TYR A 117 15.31 24.11 20.46
C TYR A 117 13.99 23.41 20.78
N HIS A 118 13.69 22.25 20.20
CA HIS A 118 12.49 21.49 20.53
C HIS A 118 12.48 20.99 21.98
N LYS A 119 13.63 20.53 22.51
CA LYS A 119 13.76 20.05 23.90
C LYS A 119 14.17 21.14 24.90
N GLY A 120 14.58 22.31 24.44
CA GLY A 120 15.12 23.42 25.25
C GLY A 120 16.60 23.29 25.60
N TRP A 121 17.28 22.22 25.18
CA TRP A 121 18.69 21.93 25.51
C TRP A 121 19.42 21.24 24.35
N PRO A 122 20.65 21.65 24.01
CA PRO A 122 21.44 20.92 23.04
C PRO A 122 21.86 19.54 23.57
N ALA A 123 21.99 18.57 22.67
CA ALA A 123 22.54 17.26 23.02
C ALA A 123 24.02 17.38 23.42
N ARG A 124 24.42 16.65 24.47
CA ARG A 124 25.82 16.62 24.94
C ARG A 124 26.71 15.91 23.93
N GLY A 125 27.87 16.51 23.66
CA GLY A 125 28.95 15.83 22.98
C GLY A 125 29.50 14.68 23.82
N LEU A 126 29.96 13.63 23.16
CA LEU A 126 30.57 12.47 23.80
C LEU A 126 32.11 12.56 23.74
N HIS A 127 32.79 11.69 24.48
CA HIS A 127 34.24 11.47 24.38
C HIS A 127 35.16 12.65 24.73
N CYS A 128 34.65 13.72 25.34
CA CYS A 128 35.48 14.82 25.84
C CYS A 128 35.84 14.60 27.32
N THR A 129 36.94 13.87 27.58
CA THR A 129 37.46 13.65 28.94
C THR A 129 38.29 14.82 29.46
N THR A 130 39.12 15.40 28.59
CA THR A 130 39.95 16.58 28.88
C THR A 130 39.72 17.61 27.78
N PRO A 131 39.21 18.82 28.09
CA PRO A 131 39.00 19.86 27.08
C PRO A 131 40.31 20.26 26.39
N LEU A 132 40.22 20.69 25.13
CA LEU A 132 41.39 21.23 24.42
C LEU A 132 42.00 22.41 25.18
N ALA A 133 43.33 22.45 25.17
CA ALA A 133 44.14 23.49 25.79
C ALA A 133 44.08 24.82 25.00
N VAL A 134 42.90 25.45 24.93
CA VAL A 134 42.65 26.75 24.29
C VAL A 134 42.24 27.76 25.35
N ASP A 135 42.77 28.98 25.28
CA ASP A 135 42.58 30.01 26.30
C ASP A 135 41.09 30.32 26.55
N GLY A 136 40.27 30.48 25.50
CA GLY A 136 38.83 30.66 25.65
C GLY A 136 38.11 29.56 26.42
N VAL A 137 38.57 28.31 26.33
CA VAL A 137 38.02 27.18 27.09
C VAL A 137 38.53 27.19 28.54
N ARG A 138 39.83 27.46 28.74
CA ARG A 138 40.46 27.52 30.07
C ARG A 138 39.95 28.68 30.92
N GLU A 139 39.73 29.84 30.31
CA GLU A 139 39.23 31.05 30.94
C GLU A 139 37.69 31.07 31.05
N GLY A 140 37.01 30.03 30.56
CA GLY A 140 35.57 29.88 30.70
C GLY A 140 34.72 30.76 29.78
N ARG A 141 35.32 31.41 28.75
CA ARG A 141 34.57 32.13 27.70
C ARG A 141 33.80 31.19 26.78
N ILE A 142 34.37 30.00 26.54
CA ILE A 142 33.76 28.90 25.79
C ILE A 142 33.48 27.76 26.76
N ARG A 143 32.24 27.30 26.80
CA ARG A 143 31.82 26.13 27.59
C ARG A 143 31.56 24.95 26.66
N VAL A 144 32.45 23.97 26.67
CA VAL A 144 32.25 22.71 25.93
C VAL A 144 31.14 21.90 26.61
N HIS A 145 30.07 21.64 25.87
CA HIS A 145 28.88 20.92 26.32
C HIS A 145 29.05 19.41 26.10
N ALA A 146 29.78 18.74 26.99
CA ALA A 146 30.08 17.31 26.88
C ALA A 146 29.73 16.48 28.13
N ALA A 147 29.69 15.16 27.98
CA ALA A 147 29.49 14.18 29.06
C ALA A 147 30.81 13.51 29.53
N PRO A 148 30.94 13.12 30.81
CA PRO A 148 30.01 13.34 31.91
C PRO A 148 30.23 14.71 32.55
N ALA A 149 29.17 15.53 32.64
CA ALA A 149 29.16 16.69 33.51
C ALA A 149 28.18 16.39 34.65
N ALA A 150 28.58 16.72 35.89
CA ALA A 150 27.74 16.71 37.08
C ALA A 150 26.38 17.38 36.80
N ALA A 151 25.37 17.07 37.61
CA ALA A 151 24.00 17.54 37.50
C ALA A 151 23.88 19.07 37.65
N ASP A 152 24.39 19.82 36.68
CA ASP A 152 24.25 21.27 36.63
C ASP A 152 22.85 21.59 36.11
N ALA A 153 22.02 22.11 37.02
CA ALA A 153 20.88 22.96 36.73
C ALA A 153 21.34 24.10 35.82
N ARG A 154 21.22 23.91 34.51
CA ARG A 154 21.50 24.95 33.52
C ARG A 154 20.23 25.75 33.28
N PRO A 155 20.29 26.98 32.73
CA PRO A 155 19.14 27.64 32.16
C PRO A 155 18.87 27.08 30.74
N PRO A 156 17.61 26.87 30.34
CA PRO A 156 17.26 26.41 29.00
C PRO A 156 17.73 27.43 27.96
N LEU A 157 17.90 26.98 26.71
CA LEU A 157 18.12 27.88 25.59
C LEU A 157 17.04 28.98 25.59
N GLN A 158 17.47 30.22 25.39
CA GLN A 158 16.63 31.42 25.37
C GLN A 158 16.05 31.69 23.99
N TYR A 159 16.28 30.78 23.03
CA TYR A 159 15.78 30.88 21.66
C TYR A 159 16.30 32.12 20.91
N LYS A 160 17.49 32.61 21.28
CA LYS A 160 18.16 33.75 20.64
C LYS A 160 18.77 33.33 19.31
N TYR A 161 20.03 32.91 19.29
CA TYR A 161 20.72 32.48 18.09
C TYR A 161 21.58 31.24 18.32
N ALA A 162 21.47 30.28 17.41
CA ALA A 162 22.37 29.14 17.29
C ALA A 162 23.16 29.25 15.99
N ALA A 163 24.43 28.87 16.03
CA ALA A 163 25.32 28.87 14.89
C ALA A 163 25.81 27.46 14.55
N ILE A 164 26.13 27.20 13.28
CA ILE A 164 26.68 25.92 12.81
C ILE A 164 27.91 26.19 11.95
N ASN A 165 29.03 25.58 12.29
CA ASN A 165 30.24 25.56 11.46
C ASN A 165 30.25 24.34 10.52
N SER A 166 30.72 24.54 9.29
CA SER A 166 30.97 23.47 8.33
C SER A 166 32.28 23.72 7.59
N LEU A 167 33.26 22.83 7.74
CA LEU A 167 34.55 22.95 7.07
C LEU A 167 34.72 21.79 6.09
N SER A 168 34.95 22.10 4.82
CA SER A 168 35.18 21.07 3.79
C SER A 168 36.66 20.73 3.68
N TYR A 169 36.96 19.47 3.33
CA TYR A 169 38.29 19.06 2.89
C TYR A 169 38.76 19.76 1.62
N SER A 170 37.83 20.28 0.80
CA SER A 170 38.15 21.07 -0.40
C SER A 170 38.59 22.51 -0.10
N GLY A 171 38.72 22.90 1.17
CA GLY A 171 39.10 24.27 1.57
C GLY A 171 37.91 25.22 1.75
N ASN A 172 36.69 24.79 1.46
CA ASN A 172 35.49 25.62 1.62
C ASN A 172 35.08 25.79 3.10
N ASN A 173 34.67 27.00 3.48
CA ASN A 173 34.21 27.38 4.82
C ASN A 173 32.73 27.77 4.79
N GLY A 174 31.93 27.12 5.63
CA GLY A 174 30.51 27.42 5.81
C GLY A 174 30.20 27.85 7.26
N HIS A 175 29.32 28.84 7.40
CA HIS A 175 28.71 29.23 8.67
C HIS A 175 27.21 29.51 8.50
N VAL A 176 26.38 28.93 9.36
CA VAL A 176 24.93 29.10 9.34
C VAL A 176 24.47 29.72 10.64
N LEU A 177 23.64 30.77 10.56
CA LEU A 177 23.04 31.45 11.71
C LEU A 177 21.52 31.22 11.74
N LEU A 178 21.03 30.72 12.88
CA LEU A 178 19.64 30.34 13.11
C LEU A 178 19.08 31.08 14.31
N GLN A 179 17.86 31.61 14.21
CA GLN A 179 17.12 32.20 15.32
C GLN A 179 16.07 31.21 15.85
N GLY A 180 16.03 31.03 17.16
CA GLY A 180 15.01 30.23 17.84
C GLY A 180 13.62 30.87 17.71
N TYR A 181 12.57 30.05 17.75
CA TYR A 181 11.21 30.56 17.92
C TYR A 181 10.53 29.73 19.00
N TYR A 182 10.11 30.39 20.07
CA TYR A 182 9.41 29.76 21.18
C TYR A 182 7.93 30.13 21.13
N LYS A 183 7.08 29.12 21.10
CA LYS A 183 5.65 29.26 21.33
C LYS A 183 5.27 28.34 22.48
N GLU A 184 4.79 28.95 23.56
CA GLU A 184 4.30 28.23 24.72
C GLU A 184 3.04 27.43 24.37
N LYS A 185 2.92 26.24 24.94
CA LYS A 185 1.76 25.38 24.73
C LYS A 185 0.59 25.90 25.55
N MET A 186 -0.39 26.50 24.89
CA MET A 186 -1.67 26.80 25.54
C MET A 186 -2.41 25.49 25.80
N MET A 187 -2.42 25.06 27.06
CA MET A 187 -3.40 24.06 27.50
C MET A 187 -4.78 24.68 27.29
N LEU A 188 -5.67 24.01 26.56
CA LEU A 188 -7.09 24.36 26.50
C LEU A 188 -7.67 24.14 27.91
N LEU A 189 -7.43 25.10 28.80
CA LEU A 189 -8.00 25.14 30.14
C LEU A 189 -9.52 25.02 29.99
N THR A 190 -10.10 24.06 30.70
CA THR A 190 -11.51 24.09 31.09
C THR A 190 -11.87 25.51 31.49
N PRO A 191 -12.95 26.12 30.96
CA PRO A 191 -13.21 27.52 31.21
C PRO A 191 -13.33 27.77 32.73
N PRO A 192 -12.65 28.79 33.27
CA PRO A 192 -12.74 29.11 34.70
C PRO A 192 -14.19 29.47 35.04
N HIS A 193 -14.61 29.10 36.27
CA HIS A 193 -15.87 29.54 36.84
C HIS A 193 -16.04 31.05 36.65
N ILE A 194 -17.14 31.44 35.99
CA ILE A 194 -17.47 32.84 35.72
C ILE A 194 -17.81 33.52 37.06
N GLU A 195 -16.84 34.17 37.68
CA GLU A 195 -17.13 35.29 38.56
C GLU A 195 -17.32 36.54 37.71
N LYS A 196 -18.52 37.11 37.80
CA LYS A 196 -18.91 38.35 37.12
C LYS A 196 -18.09 39.52 37.67
N GLN A 197 -17.36 40.25 36.81
CA GLN A 197 -17.21 41.72 36.90
C GLN A 197 -16.53 42.33 35.65
N PRO A 198 -16.57 43.68 35.46
CA PRO A 198 -17.44 44.31 34.47
C PRO A 198 -16.69 45.00 33.31
N ASN A 199 -17.48 45.36 32.29
CA ASN A 199 -17.18 46.15 31.08
C ASN A 199 -15.91 47.02 31.11
N LEU A 200 -15.06 46.84 30.09
CA LEU A 200 -14.29 47.93 29.50
C LEU A 200 -14.32 47.83 27.96
N ASP A 201 -14.81 48.91 27.36
CA ASP A 201 -14.76 49.20 25.93
C ASP A 201 -13.33 49.41 25.42
N GLY A 202 -13.11 49.09 24.14
CA GLY A 202 -12.17 49.85 23.30
C GLY A 202 -11.02 49.07 22.65
N HIS A 203 -11.07 49.03 21.31
CA HIS A 203 -9.98 48.77 20.34
C HIS A 203 -9.61 47.32 20.01
N LEU A 204 -10.28 46.78 18.98
CA LEU A 204 -9.83 45.63 18.18
C LEU A 204 -9.27 46.13 16.84
N GLN A 205 -7.96 45.97 16.64
CA GLN A 205 -7.33 45.99 15.31
C GLN A 205 -7.40 44.58 14.72
N ALA A 206 -7.94 44.49 13.49
CA ALA A 206 -8.09 43.25 12.75
C ALA A 206 -6.79 42.87 12.04
N ASN A 207 -6.27 41.66 12.30
CA ASN A 207 -5.25 41.02 11.46
C ASN A 207 -5.85 39.82 10.75
N SER A 208 -5.94 39.92 9.42
CA SER A 208 -6.50 38.91 8.51
C SER A 208 -5.45 37.89 8.10
N SER A 209 -5.72 36.59 8.29
CA SER A 209 -4.95 35.49 7.71
C SER A 209 -5.54 35.08 6.35
N LYS A 210 -4.70 35.12 5.28
CA LYS A 210 -5.04 34.65 3.92
C LYS A 210 -4.16 33.46 3.53
N SER A 211 -4.78 32.42 3.00
CA SER A 211 -4.12 31.26 2.36
C SER A 211 -3.90 31.50 0.86
N LEU A 212 -2.75 31.06 0.32
CA LEU A 212 -2.33 31.19 -1.08
C LEU A 212 -2.59 29.90 -1.88
N GLU A 213 -3.21 30.03 -3.06
CA GLU A 213 -3.26 28.99 -4.10
C GLU A 213 -2.37 29.40 -5.29
N PHE A 214 -1.69 28.43 -5.93
CA PHE A 214 -0.82 28.64 -7.09
C PHE A 214 -1.51 28.16 -8.39
N SER A 215 -1.42 28.95 -9.47
CA SER A 215 -1.76 28.53 -10.84
C SER A 215 -0.50 28.39 -11.68
N GLU A 216 -0.34 27.27 -12.40
CA GLU A 216 0.75 27.05 -13.34
C GLU A 216 0.42 27.63 -14.73
N LYS A 217 1.39 28.32 -15.34
CA LYS A 217 1.43 28.61 -16.77
C LYS A 217 2.67 27.99 -17.40
N SER A 218 2.44 27.33 -18.52
CA SER A 218 3.38 26.58 -19.37
C SER A 218 4.40 27.45 -20.08
N ASN A 219 5.64 26.96 -20.21
CA ASN A 219 6.45 27.10 -21.42
C ASN A 219 7.44 25.93 -21.56
N GLY A 220 7.37 25.24 -22.70
CA GLY A 220 8.10 24.02 -23.02
C GLY A 220 9.55 24.27 -23.44
N GLY A 221 10.40 23.31 -23.12
CA GLY A 221 11.81 23.25 -23.54
C GLY A 221 12.69 22.32 -22.70
N GLY A 222 12.37 22.14 -21.41
CA GLY A 222 13.09 21.27 -20.48
C GLY A 222 12.43 19.91 -20.19
N GLU A 223 11.28 19.62 -20.79
CA GLU A 223 10.38 18.55 -20.36
C GLU A 223 10.92 17.12 -20.56
N ARG A 224 11.80 16.84 -21.53
CA ARG A 224 12.16 15.43 -21.83
C ARG A 224 13.18 14.80 -20.89
N GLN A 225 14.01 15.59 -20.19
CA GLN A 225 14.93 15.05 -19.16
C GLN A 225 14.36 15.23 -17.74
N ALA A 226 13.54 16.25 -17.51
CA ALA A 226 12.83 16.42 -16.26
C ALA A 226 11.73 15.35 -16.08
N LEU A 227 10.97 14.96 -17.11
CA LEU A 227 9.91 13.96 -16.98
C LEU A 227 10.41 12.55 -16.63
N ALA A 228 11.61 12.15 -17.05
CA ALA A 228 12.17 10.83 -16.71
C ALA A 228 12.60 10.72 -15.24
N LEU A 229 12.98 11.86 -14.63
CA LEU A 229 13.29 11.95 -13.20
C LEU A 229 12.02 12.23 -12.38
N TYR A 230 11.10 13.07 -12.88
CA TYR A 230 9.83 13.38 -12.24
C TYR A 230 8.87 12.18 -12.20
N SER A 231 8.80 11.35 -13.25
CA SER A 231 7.90 10.18 -13.24
C SER A 231 8.36 9.07 -12.29
N ARG A 232 9.64 9.08 -11.86
CA ARG A 232 10.17 8.18 -10.82
C ARG A 232 10.12 8.79 -9.42
N ILE A 233 9.92 10.11 -9.29
CA ILE A 233 9.96 10.85 -8.02
C ILE A 233 8.56 11.34 -7.57
N SER A 234 7.55 11.33 -8.45
CA SER A 234 6.19 11.82 -8.17
C SER A 234 5.36 10.96 -7.19
N SER A 235 5.92 9.90 -6.60
CA SER A 235 5.22 8.97 -5.69
C SER A 235 5.41 9.27 -4.18
N LEU A 236 6.03 10.39 -3.80
CA LEU A 236 6.34 10.69 -2.38
C LEU A 236 5.73 12.02 -1.92
N ALA A 237 4.65 11.96 -1.14
CA ALA A 237 3.95 13.11 -0.54
C ALA A 237 4.80 13.95 0.44
N ILE A 238 5.99 13.48 0.80
CA ILE A 238 6.92 14.16 1.71
C ILE A 238 7.56 15.42 1.08
N PHE A 239 7.43 15.64 -0.23
CA PHE A 239 8.10 16.76 -0.91
C PHE A 239 7.56 18.17 -0.57
N ARG A 240 6.37 18.35 0.02
CA ARG A 240 5.91 19.71 0.41
C ARG A 240 6.65 20.30 1.62
N LEU A 241 7.13 19.47 2.55
CA LEU A 241 8.06 19.88 3.62
C LEU A 241 9.52 19.81 3.17
N ASN A 242 9.86 18.87 2.28
CA ASN A 242 11.22 18.69 1.78
C ASN A 242 11.61 19.65 0.65
N ILE A 243 10.74 20.45 0.04
CA ILE A 243 11.19 21.47 -0.93
C ILE A 243 12.11 22.49 -0.26
N ILE A 244 11.88 22.85 1.01
CA ILE A 244 12.80 23.73 1.75
C ILE A 244 14.10 22.98 2.06
N PHE A 245 14.02 21.75 2.57
CA PHE A 245 15.19 20.93 2.88
C PHE A 245 16.03 20.57 1.64
N PHE A 246 15.42 20.27 0.50
CA PHE A 246 16.09 19.93 -0.76
C PHE A 246 16.68 21.17 -1.45
N LYS A 247 16.02 22.33 -1.36
CA LYS A 247 16.60 23.63 -1.78
C LYS A 247 17.75 24.07 -0.85
N PHE A 248 17.65 23.78 0.44
CA PHE A 248 18.71 23.98 1.44
C PHE A 248 19.89 23.03 1.19
N THR A 249 19.61 21.76 0.87
CA THR A 249 20.60 20.77 0.46
C THR A 249 21.25 21.13 -0.87
N LEU A 250 20.55 21.71 -1.85
CA LEU A 250 21.17 22.21 -3.09
C LEU A 250 22.06 23.44 -2.85
N ALA A 251 21.68 24.34 -1.94
CA ALA A 251 22.53 25.46 -1.52
C ALA A 251 23.80 24.99 -0.78
N ILE A 252 23.71 23.90 0.00
CA ILE A 252 24.84 23.29 0.72
C ILE A 252 25.65 22.35 -0.20
N ILE A 253 25.05 21.59 -1.11
CA ILE A 253 25.75 20.71 -2.07
C ILE A 253 26.44 21.55 -3.16
N GLY A 254 25.89 22.71 -3.54
CA GLY A 254 26.59 23.69 -4.40
C GLY A 254 27.93 24.14 -3.80
N SER A 255 28.07 24.08 -2.47
CA SER A 255 29.31 24.34 -1.73
C SER A 255 30.34 23.18 -1.79
N GLN A 256 29.97 22.03 -2.34
CA GLN A 256 30.81 20.83 -2.52
C GLN A 256 31.18 20.52 -3.98
N GLY A 257 30.93 21.44 -4.93
CA GLY A 257 31.58 21.39 -6.26
C GLY A 257 30.70 21.09 -7.48
N LEU A 258 29.45 21.53 -7.51
CA LEU A 258 28.69 21.65 -8.77
C LEU A 258 28.34 23.13 -9.01
N VAL A 259 28.95 23.70 -10.06
CA VAL A 259 28.87 25.10 -10.45
C VAL A 259 27.44 25.46 -10.86
N MET A 260 26.71 26.17 -10.00
CA MET A 260 25.59 27.04 -10.40
C MET A 260 25.60 28.32 -9.55
N GLU A 261 25.50 29.47 -10.22
CA GLU A 261 25.55 30.82 -9.64
C GLU A 261 24.35 31.08 -8.70
N PRO A 262 24.55 31.50 -7.44
CA PRO A 262 23.49 31.68 -6.42
C PRO A 262 22.50 32.83 -6.68
N LYS A 263 22.77 33.71 -7.64
CA LYS A 263 22.06 35.00 -7.79
C LYS A 263 20.62 34.88 -8.27
N GLU A 264 20.29 33.89 -9.10
CA GLU A 264 18.93 33.70 -9.62
C GLU A 264 17.99 33.01 -8.60
N VAL A 265 18.54 32.33 -7.60
CA VAL A 265 17.78 31.58 -6.58
C VAL A 265 17.28 32.51 -5.46
N LEU A 266 17.99 33.61 -5.20
CA LEU A 266 17.64 34.60 -4.17
C LEU A 266 16.50 35.54 -4.59
N GLU A 267 16.34 35.85 -5.88
CA GLU A 267 15.26 36.73 -6.36
C GLU A 267 13.85 36.12 -6.25
N LEU A 268 13.74 34.79 -6.15
CA LEU A 268 12.49 34.06 -5.97
C LEU A 268 11.96 34.08 -4.53
N LEU A 269 12.80 34.41 -3.55
CA LEU A 269 12.38 34.58 -2.14
C LEU A 269 11.84 35.99 -1.84
N ALA A 270 12.07 36.97 -2.73
CA ALA A 270 11.83 38.39 -2.45
C ALA A 270 10.53 38.99 -3.04
N LYS A 271 9.75 38.26 -3.87
CA LYS A 271 8.54 38.80 -4.53
C LYS A 271 7.25 38.33 -3.87
N GLY A 272 6.89 38.95 -2.75
CA GLY A 272 5.55 38.89 -2.16
C GLY A 272 4.94 40.29 -2.07
N GLY A 273 4.11 40.68 -3.04
CA GLY A 273 3.36 41.94 -3.05
C GLY A 273 1.95 41.76 -3.66
N PRO A 274 0.96 42.57 -3.24
CA PRO A 274 -0.46 42.20 -3.26
C PRO A 274 -1.21 42.70 -4.49
N ASN A 275 -2.23 41.96 -4.97
CA ASN A 275 -3.44 42.54 -5.59
C ASN A 275 -4.64 41.56 -5.66
N ALA A 276 -5.83 42.17 -5.51
CA ALA A 276 -7.22 41.71 -5.28
C ALA A 276 -7.79 40.57 -6.18
N SER A 277 -8.90 39.87 -5.88
CA SER A 277 -10.30 40.34 -5.59
C SER A 277 -11.22 39.21 -5.03
N PRO A 278 -12.44 39.51 -4.53
CA PRO A 278 -13.16 38.70 -3.54
C PRO A 278 -14.23 37.76 -4.15
N ALA A 279 -14.34 36.55 -3.59
CA ALA A 279 -15.53 35.72 -3.70
C ALA A 279 -16.04 35.38 -2.29
N LEU A 280 -17.34 35.57 -2.07
CA LEU A 280 -18.02 35.51 -0.79
C LEU A 280 -17.76 34.19 -0.04
N ARG A 281 -17.27 34.26 1.20
CA ARG A 281 -17.35 33.18 2.18
C ARG A 281 -18.53 33.47 3.12
N PRO A 282 -19.36 32.46 3.48
CA PRO A 282 -20.34 32.63 4.54
C PRO A 282 -19.63 32.91 5.86
N SER A 283 -20.26 33.71 6.71
CA SER A 283 -19.70 34.27 7.94
C SER A 283 -19.21 33.19 8.91
N SER A 284 -17.89 33.09 9.10
CA SER A 284 -17.23 32.33 10.17
C SER A 284 -17.52 32.85 11.58
N ARG A 285 -18.26 33.96 11.72
CA ARG A 285 -18.56 34.61 13.01
C ARG A 285 -19.49 33.82 13.93
N ILE A 286 -20.39 32.99 13.39
CA ILE A 286 -21.38 32.27 14.22
C ILE A 286 -20.75 31.06 14.93
N ILE A 287 -19.66 30.51 14.42
CA ILE A 287 -19.04 29.27 14.95
C ILE A 287 -18.14 29.57 16.17
N SER A 288 -17.59 30.79 16.30
CA SER A 288 -16.61 31.14 17.33
C SER A 288 -17.18 31.57 18.68
N GLU A 289 -18.49 31.83 18.79
CA GLU A 289 -19.08 32.51 19.96
C GLU A 289 -19.61 31.56 21.07
N ILE A 290 -19.43 30.24 20.97
CA ILE A 290 -19.90 29.30 22.01
C ILE A 290 -18.75 28.42 22.55
N PRO A 291 -17.90 28.93 23.46
CA PRO A 291 -16.68 28.26 23.92
C PRO A 291 -16.89 26.95 24.72
N GLY A 292 -18.12 26.59 25.08
CA GLY A 292 -18.41 25.45 25.96
C GLY A 292 -18.78 24.12 25.28
N ARG A 293 -19.01 24.06 23.96
CA ARG A 293 -19.51 22.82 23.29
C ARG A 293 -18.41 21.89 22.79
N TYR A 294 -17.21 22.41 22.50
CA TYR A 294 -16.10 21.66 21.94
C TYR A 294 -15.36 20.77 22.96
N SER A 295 -15.38 21.12 24.25
CA SER A 295 -14.56 20.48 25.30
C SER A 295 -14.93 19.02 25.62
N SER A 296 -15.95 18.45 24.96
CA SER A 296 -16.44 17.09 25.23
C SER A 296 -16.54 16.20 23.98
N LEU A 297 -16.15 16.68 22.80
CA LEU A 297 -16.27 15.90 21.55
C LEU A 297 -15.08 14.93 21.40
N PRO A 298 -15.32 13.64 21.08
CA PRO A 298 -14.25 12.73 20.68
C PRO A 298 -13.56 13.19 19.38
N TYR A 299 -12.25 12.95 19.28
CA TYR A 299 -11.43 13.25 18.11
C TYR A 299 -11.37 12.06 17.16
N LEU A 300 -11.96 12.21 15.98
CA LEU A 300 -11.71 11.37 14.81
C LEU A 300 -10.38 11.77 14.14
N VAL A 301 -9.49 10.80 14.00
CA VAL A 301 -8.20 10.95 13.31
C VAL A 301 -8.14 9.95 12.16
N SER A 302 -7.91 10.43 10.94
CA SER A 302 -7.72 9.62 9.74
C SER A 302 -6.23 9.45 9.44
N ILE A 303 -5.81 8.22 9.15
CA ILE A 303 -4.41 7.83 8.95
C ILE A 303 -4.28 7.06 7.64
N SER A 304 -3.18 7.28 6.91
CA SER A 304 -2.81 6.44 5.77
C SER A 304 -1.33 6.09 5.82
N GLY A 305 -0.98 4.88 5.39
CA GLY A 305 0.38 4.37 5.38
C GLY A 305 0.67 3.49 4.17
N ARG A 306 1.94 3.14 3.95
CA ARG A 306 2.35 2.25 2.87
C ARG A 306 1.79 0.84 3.04
N LEU A 307 1.68 0.39 4.29
CA LEU A 307 1.10 -0.89 4.69
C LEU A 307 -0.05 -0.66 5.68
N GLU A 308 -0.91 -1.67 5.81
CA GLU A 308 -1.95 -1.71 6.84
C GLU A 308 -1.34 -1.70 8.25
N THR A 309 -0.23 -2.42 8.45
CA THR A 309 0.54 -2.45 9.71
C THR A 309 1.08 -1.08 10.09
N SER A 310 1.49 -0.27 9.12
CA SER A 310 1.94 1.11 9.37
C SER A 310 0.82 1.97 9.96
N VAL A 311 -0.42 1.80 9.48
CA VAL A 311 -1.59 2.51 10.03
C VAL A 311 -1.86 2.05 11.46
N GLN A 312 -1.78 0.74 11.71
CA GLN A 312 -1.94 0.17 13.04
C GLN A 312 -0.90 0.71 14.03
N HIS A 313 0.37 0.84 13.62
CA HIS A 313 1.42 1.41 14.47
C HIS A 313 1.11 2.85 14.89
N VAL A 314 0.66 3.70 13.96
CA VAL A 314 0.26 5.09 14.30
C VAL A 314 -0.91 5.12 15.28
N ILE A 315 -1.90 4.23 15.13
CA ILE A 315 -3.03 4.14 16.07
C ILE A 315 -2.55 3.74 17.48
N GLU A 316 -1.62 2.80 17.58
CA GLU A 316 -1.04 2.38 18.87
C GLU A 316 -0.26 3.50 19.56
N GLU A 317 0.54 4.26 18.80
CA GLU A 317 1.27 5.42 19.33
C GLU A 317 0.31 6.54 19.80
N LEU A 318 -0.77 6.80 19.06
CA LEU A 318 -1.80 7.74 19.50
C LEU A 318 -2.57 7.28 20.74
N ARG A 319 -2.63 5.97 20.98
CA ARG A 319 -3.23 5.38 22.18
C ARG A 319 -2.29 5.49 23.39
N SER A 320 -0.98 5.45 23.18
CA SER A 320 0.01 5.47 24.26
C SER A 320 0.31 6.88 24.79
N LEU A 321 0.11 7.91 23.97
CA LEU A 321 0.45 9.30 24.29
C LEU A 321 -0.78 10.14 24.69
N PRO A 322 -0.61 11.16 25.55
CA PRO A 322 -1.69 12.09 25.88
C PRO A 322 -2.23 12.78 24.63
N LEU A 323 -3.55 12.98 24.59
CA LEU A 323 -4.22 13.61 23.45
C LEU A 323 -3.77 15.07 23.28
N ASP A 324 -3.15 15.37 22.14
CA ASP A 324 -2.63 16.69 21.82
C ASP A 324 -3.32 17.28 20.57
N PRO A 325 -4.17 18.32 20.71
CA PRO A 325 -4.88 18.93 19.59
C PRO A 325 -3.96 19.46 18.49
N GLU A 326 -2.78 19.99 18.83
CA GLU A 326 -1.82 20.48 17.82
C GLU A 326 -1.24 19.32 17.00
N SER A 327 -0.89 18.21 17.64
CA SER A 327 -0.42 16.99 16.96
C SER A 327 -1.49 16.39 16.07
N ILE A 328 -2.75 16.36 16.53
CA ILE A 328 -3.89 15.89 15.74
C ILE A 328 -4.12 16.81 14.53
N ALA A 329 -4.02 18.12 14.70
CA ALA A 329 -4.15 19.07 13.60
C ALA A 329 -3.05 18.89 12.54
N LEU A 330 -1.81 18.57 12.96
CA LEU A 330 -0.74 18.21 12.03
C LEU A 330 -1.06 16.91 11.28
N LEU A 331 -1.56 15.87 11.95
CA LEU A 331 -1.99 14.62 11.29
C LEU A 331 -3.14 14.85 10.30
N HIS A 332 -4.14 15.66 10.68
CA HIS A 332 -5.20 16.07 9.77
C HIS A 332 -4.67 16.81 8.55
N SER A 333 -3.64 17.67 8.73
CA SER A 333 -3.00 18.37 7.62
C SER A 333 -2.20 17.43 6.70
N VAL A 334 -1.46 16.48 7.27
CA VAL A 334 -0.69 15.47 6.51
C VAL A 334 -1.63 14.61 5.66
N HIS A 335 -2.78 14.22 6.21
CA HIS A 335 -3.75 13.34 5.55
C HIS A 335 -4.93 14.10 4.92
N GLU A 336 -4.85 15.43 4.78
CA GLU A 336 -5.89 16.23 4.13
C GLU A 336 -6.08 15.83 2.66
N LYS A 337 -5.01 15.34 2.02
CA LYS A 337 -5.00 14.86 0.64
C LYS A 337 -4.60 13.39 0.59
N PRO A 338 -5.12 12.62 -0.38
CA PRO A 338 -4.69 11.25 -0.57
C PRO A 338 -3.21 11.20 -0.97
N THR A 339 -2.45 10.31 -0.34
CA THR A 339 -1.05 10.05 -0.69
C THR A 339 -0.98 8.85 -1.63
N VAL A 340 -0.44 9.07 -2.84
CA VAL A 340 -0.25 8.00 -3.83
C VAL A 340 0.64 6.92 -3.25
N GLY A 341 0.25 5.66 -3.43
CA GLY A 341 0.97 4.51 -2.90
C GLY A 341 0.66 4.17 -1.44
N HIS A 342 -0.16 4.95 -0.73
CA HIS A 342 -0.61 4.52 0.59
C HIS A 342 -1.71 3.46 0.45
N MET A 343 -1.30 2.20 0.60
CA MET A 343 -2.19 1.04 0.47
C MET A 343 -2.86 0.67 1.78
N GLY A 344 -2.52 1.30 2.90
CA GLY A 344 -3.24 1.19 4.16
C GLY A 344 -4.02 2.48 4.45
N ARG A 345 -5.30 2.34 4.81
CA ARG A 345 -6.11 3.45 5.35
C ARG A 345 -6.83 3.01 6.61
N GLY A 346 -6.92 3.91 7.59
CA GLY A 346 -7.70 3.67 8.79
C GLY A 346 -8.05 4.94 9.54
N TYR A 347 -8.85 4.79 10.59
CA TYR A 347 -9.19 5.87 11.50
C TYR A 347 -9.21 5.36 12.94
N VAL A 348 -9.07 6.30 13.87
CA VAL A 348 -9.27 6.09 15.31
C VAL A 348 -10.11 7.23 15.89
N ILE A 349 -10.97 6.91 16.85
CA ILE A 349 -11.79 7.86 17.60
C ILE A 349 -11.30 7.88 19.04
N LEU A 350 -10.79 9.03 19.48
CA LEU A 350 -10.15 9.22 20.77
C LEU A 350 -10.97 10.18 21.64
N SER A 351 -11.33 9.79 22.85
CA SER A 351 -11.86 10.73 23.85
C SER A 351 -10.77 11.13 24.85
N PRO A 352 -10.72 12.42 25.26
CA PRO A 352 -9.82 12.87 26.31
C PRO A 352 -9.98 12.04 27.59
N ALA A 353 -8.88 11.73 28.28
CA ALA A 353 -8.91 11.07 29.58
C ALA A 353 -9.48 12.03 30.65
N PRO A 354 -10.10 11.51 31.74
CA PRO A 354 -10.56 12.35 32.85
C PRO A 354 -9.42 13.03 33.60
N GLU A 355 -8.27 12.37 33.66
CA GLU A 355 -7.05 12.87 34.31
C GLU A 355 -6.10 13.48 33.27
N GLU A 356 -5.59 14.66 33.57
CA GLU A 356 -4.67 15.38 32.69
C GLU A 356 -3.34 14.63 32.54
N GLY A 357 -2.88 14.47 31.29
CA GLY A 357 -1.65 13.72 30.98
C GLY A 357 -1.81 12.20 30.89
N SER A 358 -3.02 11.66 31.09
CA SER A 358 -3.30 10.24 30.87
C SER A 358 -3.58 9.92 29.39
N PRO A 359 -3.32 8.68 28.94
CA PRO A 359 -3.59 8.26 27.57
C PRO A 359 -5.10 8.33 27.25
N PRO A 360 -5.48 8.70 26.02
CA PRO A 360 -6.87 8.81 25.63
C PRO A 360 -7.57 7.45 25.63
N LYS A 361 -8.88 7.47 25.87
CA LYS A 361 -9.72 6.27 25.66
C LYS A 361 -10.05 6.15 24.18
N VAL A 362 -9.77 4.99 23.59
CA VAL A 362 -10.20 4.63 22.23
C VAL A 362 -11.66 4.22 22.27
N LEU A 363 -12.50 4.89 21.48
CA LEU A 363 -13.93 4.59 21.35
C LEU A 363 -14.23 3.66 20.18
N ALA A 364 -13.53 3.85 19.06
CA ALA A 364 -13.60 2.97 17.90
C ALA A 364 -12.36 3.15 17.01
N GLU A 365 -12.00 2.11 16.28
CA GLU A 365 -10.95 2.16 15.26
C GLU A 365 -11.25 1.14 14.16
N ALA A 366 -10.77 1.42 12.96
CA ALA A 366 -10.74 0.45 11.89
C ALA A 366 -9.64 0.83 10.90
N TYR A 367 -9.04 -0.17 10.28
CA TYR A 367 -8.07 0.00 9.21
C TYR A 367 -8.18 -1.18 8.24
N GLN A 368 -7.82 -0.94 6.99
CA GLN A 368 -7.84 -1.97 5.95
C GLN A 368 -6.94 -1.58 4.78
N TYR A 369 -6.60 -2.58 3.98
CA TYR A 369 -6.07 -2.38 2.64
C TYR A 369 -6.96 -1.49 1.75
N TYR A 370 -6.34 -0.56 1.03
CA TYR A 370 -6.95 0.40 0.12
C TYR A 370 -6.24 0.34 -1.24
N PRO A 371 -6.89 -0.16 -2.32
CA PRO A 371 -6.26 -0.36 -3.64
C PRO A 371 -6.12 0.92 -4.48
N ASP A 372 -6.12 2.09 -3.85
CA ASP A 372 -6.17 3.40 -4.51
C ASP A 372 -7.39 3.65 -5.41
N LEU A 373 -8.49 2.93 -5.14
CA LEU A 373 -9.76 3.09 -5.84
C LEU A 373 -10.82 3.73 -4.93
N ARG A 374 -11.23 4.95 -5.26
CA ARG A 374 -12.34 5.63 -4.59
C ARG A 374 -13.67 5.00 -5.02
N ARG A 375 -14.46 4.55 -4.04
CA ARG A 375 -15.82 4.04 -4.28
C ARG A 375 -16.80 5.18 -4.57
N PRO A 376 -17.82 4.98 -5.42
CA PRO A 376 -18.87 5.97 -5.62
C PRO A 376 -19.65 6.24 -4.33
N LEU A 377 -19.91 7.50 -4.00
CA LEU A 377 -20.63 7.91 -2.80
C LEU A 377 -22.08 8.24 -3.13
N CYS A 378 -23.02 7.54 -2.51
CA CYS A 378 -24.44 7.80 -2.65
C CYS A 378 -25.02 8.32 -1.33
N PHE A 379 -25.74 9.44 -1.38
CA PHE A 379 -26.54 9.93 -0.26
C PHE A 379 -27.96 9.39 -0.38
N VAL A 380 -28.38 8.66 0.65
CA VAL A 380 -29.70 8.02 0.76
C VAL A 380 -30.50 8.74 1.85
N TYR A 381 -31.59 9.41 1.47
CA TYR A 381 -32.44 10.13 2.43
C TYR A 381 -33.67 9.31 2.80
N SER A 382 -33.78 8.93 4.07
CA SER A 382 -34.90 8.12 4.55
C SER A 382 -36.13 8.96 4.86
N GLY A 383 -37.31 8.34 4.73
CA GLY A 383 -38.58 9.01 4.92
C GLY A 383 -39.17 8.88 6.33
N MET A 384 -40.51 8.91 6.36
CA MET A 384 -41.34 8.74 7.55
C MET A 384 -41.03 7.42 8.27
N GLY A 385 -41.06 7.44 9.60
CA GLY A 385 -40.74 6.30 10.47
C GLY A 385 -39.31 6.32 11.02
N SER A 386 -38.47 7.24 10.54
CA SER A 386 -37.10 7.45 11.02
C SER A 386 -37.04 8.31 12.30
N GLN A 387 -38.06 9.12 12.59
CA GLN A 387 -38.16 9.95 13.79
C GLN A 387 -38.21 9.13 15.09
N TRP A 388 -37.76 9.73 16.19
CA TRP A 388 -37.84 9.18 17.54
C TRP A 388 -37.59 10.28 18.59
N ALA A 389 -38.02 10.06 19.84
CA ALA A 389 -37.79 11.01 20.94
C ALA A 389 -36.30 11.31 21.10
N THR A 390 -35.91 12.56 21.38
CA THR A 390 -34.50 12.99 21.52
C THR A 390 -33.59 12.82 20.29
N MET A 391 -34.14 12.63 19.08
CA MET A 391 -33.36 12.32 17.87
C MET A 391 -32.30 13.35 17.47
N GLY A 392 -32.40 14.60 17.94
CA GLY A 392 -31.40 15.64 17.68
C GLY A 392 -30.59 16.05 18.92
N ALA A 393 -30.91 15.54 20.11
CA ALA A 393 -30.40 16.05 21.38
C ALA A 393 -28.86 15.99 21.47
N GLU A 394 -28.27 14.82 21.27
CA GLU A 394 -26.80 14.66 21.31
C GLU A 394 -26.11 15.34 20.13
N LEU A 395 -26.74 15.37 18.95
CA LEU A 395 -26.15 15.97 17.74
C LEU A 395 -25.96 17.48 17.87
N LEU A 396 -26.73 18.17 18.73
CA LEU A 396 -26.57 19.60 19.02
C LEU A 396 -25.21 19.95 19.68
N ARG A 397 -24.45 18.95 20.13
CA ARG A 397 -23.07 19.12 20.58
C ARG A 397 -22.12 19.43 19.43
N LEU A 398 -22.46 19.02 18.20
CA LEU A 398 -21.70 19.36 17.00
C LEU A 398 -22.05 20.79 16.56
N PRO A 399 -21.08 21.72 16.51
CA PRO A 399 -21.32 23.13 16.18
C PRO A 399 -21.98 23.32 14.80
N ILE A 400 -21.54 22.58 13.79
CA ILE A 400 -22.07 22.66 12.42
C ILE A 400 -23.55 22.25 12.40
N PHE A 401 -23.88 21.13 13.07
CA PHE A 401 -25.25 20.66 13.19
C PHE A 401 -26.12 21.67 13.97
N ALA A 402 -25.63 22.15 15.10
CA ALA A 402 -26.34 23.13 15.92
C ALA A 402 -26.62 24.45 15.18
N ALA A 403 -25.66 24.95 14.40
CA ALA A 403 -25.85 26.14 13.58
C ALA A 403 -26.93 25.94 12.50
N ALA A 404 -27.01 24.75 11.90
CA ALA A 404 -28.07 24.41 10.95
C ALA A 404 -29.46 24.35 11.61
N ILE A 405 -29.55 23.72 12.80
CA ILE A 405 -30.80 23.65 13.57
C ILE A 405 -31.26 25.04 14.02
N GLU A 406 -30.34 25.90 14.46
CA GLU A 406 -30.68 27.27 14.87
C GLU A 406 -31.26 28.08 13.71
N ARG A 407 -30.71 27.96 12.50
CA ARG A 407 -31.31 28.56 11.29
C ARG A 407 -32.70 28.00 11.01
N CYS A 408 -32.89 26.68 11.11
CA CYS A 408 -34.21 26.06 10.95
C CYS A 408 -35.23 26.59 11.99
N ARG A 409 -34.78 26.76 13.24
CA ARG A 409 -35.61 27.28 14.34
C ARG A 409 -36.09 28.70 14.04
N GLN A 410 -35.19 29.58 13.58
CA GLN A 410 -35.52 30.97 13.22
C GLN A 410 -36.58 31.05 12.10
N VAL A 411 -36.55 30.13 11.14
CA VAL A 411 -37.53 30.05 10.04
C VAL A 411 -38.91 29.59 10.53
N LEU A 412 -38.95 28.71 11.52
CA LEU A 412 -40.17 28.06 12.02
C LEU A 412 -40.84 28.80 13.18
N GLU A 413 -40.08 29.61 13.93
CA GLU A 413 -40.58 30.37 15.08
C GLU A 413 -41.77 31.29 14.72
N PRO A 414 -41.78 32.04 13.59
CA PRO A 414 -42.95 32.82 13.16
C PRO A 414 -44.19 31.99 12.83
N ARG A 415 -44.04 30.68 12.62
CA ARG A 415 -45.12 29.72 12.33
C ARG A 415 -45.61 28.99 13.59
N GLY A 416 -45.10 29.35 14.76
CA GLY A 416 -45.51 28.78 16.04
C GLY A 416 -44.99 27.36 16.32
N VAL A 417 -43.91 26.94 15.63
CA VAL A 417 -43.32 25.61 15.80
C VAL A 417 -42.03 25.69 16.61
N ASP A 418 -42.02 25.04 17.77
CA ASP A 418 -40.83 24.92 18.62
C ASP A 418 -39.96 23.73 18.17
N LEU A 419 -39.02 24.01 17.27
CA LEU A 419 -38.12 22.98 16.73
C LEU A 419 -37.22 22.37 17.81
N MET A 420 -36.77 23.15 18.79
CA MET A 420 -35.86 22.64 19.83
C MET A 420 -36.57 21.57 20.66
N ARG A 421 -37.81 21.85 21.06
CA ARG A 421 -38.65 20.85 21.72
C ARG A 421 -38.82 19.59 20.88
N ILE A 422 -39.15 19.70 19.58
CA ILE A 422 -39.31 18.52 18.70
C ILE A 422 -38.07 17.62 18.69
N LEU A 423 -36.87 18.19 18.79
CA LEU A 423 -35.61 17.46 18.72
C LEU A 423 -35.12 16.90 20.05
N THR A 424 -35.54 17.49 21.19
CA THR A 424 -35.00 17.18 22.52
C THR A 424 -36.03 16.61 23.51
N ASP A 425 -37.33 16.64 23.19
CA ASP A 425 -38.38 16.11 24.07
C ASP A 425 -38.16 14.59 24.29
N PRO A 426 -38.11 14.12 25.56
CA PRO A 426 -37.96 12.71 25.87
C PRO A 426 -39.25 11.91 25.62
N GLU A 427 -40.42 12.56 25.56
CA GLU A 427 -41.69 11.87 25.41
C GLU A 427 -41.99 11.53 23.94
N PRO A 428 -42.18 10.24 23.58
CA PRO A 428 -42.48 9.84 22.21
C PRO A 428 -43.78 10.41 21.65
N SER A 429 -44.72 10.80 22.52
CA SER A 429 -46.02 11.39 22.17
C SER A 429 -45.90 12.72 21.42
N ILE A 430 -44.74 13.38 21.47
CA ILE A 430 -44.47 14.57 20.67
C ILE A 430 -44.71 14.32 19.17
N PHE A 431 -44.51 13.09 18.69
CA PHE A 431 -44.71 12.71 17.29
C PHE A 431 -46.11 12.22 16.95
N ASP A 432 -47.06 12.22 17.90
CA ASP A 432 -48.48 12.03 17.60
C ASP A 432 -48.99 13.14 16.69
N ASN A 433 -48.43 14.35 16.84
CA ASN A 433 -48.53 15.39 15.83
C ASN A 433 -47.61 15.08 14.64
N ILE A 434 -48.21 14.66 13.53
CA ILE A 434 -47.49 14.31 12.31
C ILE A 434 -46.64 15.47 11.75
N LEU A 435 -47.04 16.73 12.00
CA LEU A 435 -46.26 17.91 11.61
C LEU A 435 -44.87 17.88 12.24
N HIS A 436 -44.77 17.48 13.52
CA HIS A 436 -43.49 17.38 14.22
C HIS A 436 -42.58 16.30 13.59
N SER A 437 -43.17 15.22 13.06
CA SER A 437 -42.40 14.19 12.35
C SER A 437 -41.78 14.74 11.06
N PHE A 438 -42.56 15.42 10.22
CA PHE A 438 -42.06 16.01 8.97
C PHE A 438 -40.94 17.04 9.22
N VAL A 439 -41.20 17.99 10.12
CA VAL A 439 -40.27 19.07 10.45
C VAL A 439 -39.00 18.52 11.11
N GLY A 440 -39.15 17.59 12.06
CA GLY A 440 -38.02 17.02 12.78
C GLY A 440 -37.11 16.16 11.89
N ILE A 441 -37.68 15.34 10.99
CA ILE A 441 -36.88 14.57 10.01
C ILE A 441 -36.09 15.52 9.11
N ALA A 442 -36.75 16.53 8.54
CA ALA A 442 -36.12 17.48 7.64
C ALA A 442 -35.00 18.27 8.33
N ALA A 443 -35.23 18.74 9.56
CA ALA A 443 -34.22 19.48 10.32
C ALA A 443 -32.96 18.64 10.60
N VAL A 444 -33.11 17.37 11.01
CA VAL A 444 -31.97 16.48 11.22
C VAL A 444 -31.25 16.16 9.91
N GLN A 445 -32.00 15.93 8.82
CA GLN A 445 -31.42 15.71 7.49
C GLN A 445 -30.60 16.92 7.04
N ILE A 446 -31.14 18.14 7.14
CA ILE A 446 -30.43 19.39 6.84
C ILE A 446 -29.13 19.48 7.66
N GLY A 447 -29.20 19.26 8.98
CA GLY A 447 -28.04 19.36 9.86
C GLY A 447 -26.95 18.33 9.54
N LEU A 448 -27.32 17.09 9.24
CA LEU A 448 -26.36 16.05 8.84
C LEU A 448 -25.78 16.32 7.45
N THR A 449 -26.58 16.82 6.50
CA THR A 449 -26.10 17.23 5.17
C THR A 449 -25.10 18.38 5.29
N ASP A 450 -25.34 19.36 6.16
CA ASP A 450 -24.39 20.46 6.43
C ASP A 450 -23.07 19.92 7.02
N VAL A 451 -23.12 18.97 7.96
CA VAL A 451 -21.90 18.31 8.49
C VAL A 451 -21.10 17.64 7.37
N LEU A 452 -21.76 16.84 6.51
CA LEU A 452 -21.07 16.18 5.39
C LEU A 452 -20.50 17.19 4.38
N ARG A 453 -21.25 18.27 4.10
CA ARG A 453 -20.85 19.34 3.18
C ARG A 453 -19.61 20.08 3.68
N GLU A 454 -19.57 20.46 4.95
CA GLU A 454 -18.41 21.13 5.57
C GLU A 454 -17.18 20.21 5.64
N LEU A 455 -17.38 18.91 5.83
CA LEU A 455 -16.33 17.89 5.68
C LEU A 455 -15.83 17.75 4.22
N GLY A 456 -16.44 18.43 3.25
CA GLY A 456 -16.07 18.34 1.83
C GLY A 456 -16.53 17.05 1.15
N LEU A 457 -17.43 16.28 1.76
CA LEU A 457 -17.98 15.06 1.20
C LEU A 457 -19.10 15.40 0.23
N LYS A 458 -18.85 15.18 -1.07
CA LYS A 458 -19.82 15.40 -2.14
C LYS A 458 -20.37 14.08 -2.64
N PRO A 459 -21.70 13.93 -2.78
CA PRO A 459 -22.29 12.72 -3.35
C PRO A 459 -22.05 12.65 -4.86
N ASP A 460 -21.74 11.46 -5.33
CA ASP A 460 -21.80 11.11 -6.75
C ASP A 460 -23.24 10.76 -7.17
N TYR A 461 -24.04 10.24 -6.24
CA TYR A 461 -25.46 9.94 -6.43
C TYR A 461 -26.31 10.38 -5.22
N ILE A 462 -27.55 10.75 -5.47
CA ILE A 462 -28.54 11.13 -4.45
C ILE A 462 -29.84 10.38 -4.74
N ILE A 463 -30.38 9.71 -3.73
CA ILE A 463 -31.68 9.04 -3.78
C ILE A 463 -32.46 9.30 -2.49
N GLY A 464 -33.77 9.46 -2.57
CA GLY A 464 -34.63 9.72 -1.42
C GLY A 464 -35.80 8.76 -1.36
N HIS A 465 -36.29 8.49 -0.15
CA HIS A 465 -37.50 7.71 0.07
C HIS A 465 -38.61 8.62 0.59
N SER A 466 -39.70 8.77 -0.18
CA SER A 466 -40.85 9.60 0.22
C SER A 466 -40.41 11.04 0.56
N VAL A 467 -40.72 11.53 1.77
CA VAL A 467 -40.30 12.83 2.31
C VAL A 467 -38.79 13.06 2.27
N GLY A 468 -37.97 12.01 2.23
CA GLY A 468 -36.53 12.12 2.06
C GLY A 468 -36.10 12.85 0.78
N GLU A 469 -36.96 12.92 -0.25
CA GLU A 469 -36.66 13.71 -1.46
C GLU A 469 -36.56 15.23 -1.20
N LEU A 470 -37.09 15.74 -0.08
CA LEU A 470 -36.81 17.12 0.35
C LEU A 470 -35.33 17.28 0.75
N GLY A 471 -34.77 16.29 1.47
CA GLY A 471 -33.34 16.23 1.78
C GLY A 471 -32.49 16.06 0.51
N CYS A 472 -32.98 15.31 -0.49
CA CYS A 472 -32.33 15.23 -1.80
C CYS A 472 -32.26 16.58 -2.51
N ALA A 473 -33.36 17.34 -2.52
CA ALA A 473 -33.39 18.67 -3.12
C ALA A 473 -32.41 19.64 -2.44
N TYR A 474 -32.27 19.55 -1.11
CA TYR A 474 -31.27 20.32 -0.37
C TYR A 474 -29.83 19.89 -0.69
N ALA A 475 -29.57 18.58 -0.78
CA ALA A 475 -28.26 18.02 -1.09
C ALA A 475 -27.80 18.29 -2.52
N ASP A 476 -28.76 18.34 -3.45
CA ASP A 476 -28.54 18.69 -4.86
C ASP A 476 -28.50 20.22 -5.08
N GLU A 477 -28.60 21.01 -4.01
CA GLU A 477 -28.59 22.49 -4.02
C GLU A 477 -29.76 23.11 -4.81
N CYS A 478 -30.79 22.31 -5.11
CA CYS A 478 -32.05 22.77 -5.67
C CYS A 478 -32.83 23.62 -4.66
N PHE A 479 -32.82 23.22 -3.39
CA PHE A 479 -33.43 23.96 -2.29
C PHE A 479 -32.40 24.63 -1.39
N THR A 480 -32.78 25.78 -0.86
CA THR A 480 -32.19 26.40 0.33
C THR A 480 -32.63 25.68 1.59
N LEU A 481 -32.01 26.02 2.73
CA LEU A 481 -32.40 25.49 4.04
C LEU A 481 -33.86 25.88 4.35
N GLU A 482 -34.18 27.15 4.10
CA GLU A 482 -35.48 27.78 4.32
C GLU A 482 -36.57 27.09 3.50
N GLU A 483 -36.35 26.90 2.20
CA GLU A 483 -37.29 26.18 1.32
C GLU A 483 -37.50 24.74 1.77
N THR A 484 -36.44 24.05 2.18
CA THR A 484 -36.51 22.64 2.62
C THR A 484 -37.35 22.49 3.88
N ILE A 485 -37.07 23.31 4.91
CA ILE A 485 -37.79 23.20 6.18
C ILE A 485 -39.23 23.69 6.07
N LEU A 486 -39.50 24.72 5.25
CA LEU A 486 -40.87 25.18 5.01
C LEU A 486 -41.66 24.19 4.15
N ALA A 487 -41.04 23.53 3.16
CA ALA A 487 -41.70 22.49 2.39
C ALA A 487 -42.09 21.29 3.28
N ALA A 488 -41.23 20.91 4.23
CA ALA A 488 -41.53 19.90 5.24
C ALA A 488 -42.68 20.35 6.16
N TYR A 489 -42.65 21.59 6.64
CA TYR A 489 -43.72 22.18 7.43
C TYR A 489 -45.06 22.18 6.66
N SER A 490 -45.09 22.62 5.41
CA SER A 490 -46.30 22.66 4.58
C SER A 490 -46.87 21.27 4.32
N ARG A 491 -46.02 20.24 4.11
CA ARG A 491 -46.46 18.85 4.03
C ARG A 491 -47.10 18.36 5.33
N GLY A 492 -46.50 18.70 6.46
CA GLY A 492 -47.06 18.40 7.79
C GLY A 492 -48.39 19.10 8.03
N LEU A 493 -48.47 20.40 7.71
CA LEU A 493 -49.64 21.24 7.92
C LEU A 493 -50.86 20.72 7.14
N VAL A 494 -50.71 20.49 5.85
CA VAL A 494 -51.79 19.96 5.01
C VAL A 494 -52.25 18.57 5.47
N SER A 495 -51.33 17.76 6.02
CA SER A 495 -51.66 16.45 6.59
C SER A 495 -52.46 16.54 7.90
N VAL A 496 -52.43 17.68 8.58
CA VAL A 496 -53.22 17.95 9.80
C VAL A 496 -54.55 18.61 9.46
N GLU A 497 -54.56 19.56 8.52
CA GLU A 497 -55.74 20.36 8.19
C GLU A 497 -56.74 19.63 7.27
N THR A 498 -56.27 18.69 6.46
CA THR A 498 -57.12 17.97 5.50
C THR A 498 -57.80 16.78 6.19
N PRO A 499 -59.13 16.67 6.16
CA PRO A 499 -59.82 15.49 6.66
C PRO A 499 -59.63 14.31 5.69
N PHE A 500 -59.07 13.20 6.19
CA PHE A 500 -58.88 11.98 5.41
C PHE A 500 -59.77 10.84 5.90
N VAL A 501 -60.04 9.90 5.00
CA VAL A 501 -60.52 8.57 5.40
C VAL A 501 -59.45 7.93 6.28
N ARG A 502 -59.87 7.28 7.37
CA ARG A 502 -58.95 6.60 8.29
C ARG A 502 -58.15 5.54 7.55
N GLY A 503 -56.89 5.83 7.28
CA GLY A 503 -55.96 5.00 6.51
C GLY A 503 -55.00 4.22 7.39
N ALA A 504 -54.34 3.24 6.79
CA ALA A 504 -53.21 2.53 7.37
C ALA A 504 -52.18 2.20 6.29
N MET A 505 -50.98 1.81 6.71
CA MET A 505 -49.91 1.34 5.83
C MET A 505 -49.28 0.08 6.41
N ALA A 506 -48.86 -0.86 5.56
CA ALA A 506 -48.13 -2.06 5.99
C ALA A 506 -47.07 -2.50 4.98
N ALA A 507 -45.97 -3.05 5.46
CA ALA A 507 -44.97 -3.72 4.65
C ALA A 507 -45.38 -5.18 4.40
N VAL A 508 -45.46 -5.59 3.13
CA VAL A 508 -45.89 -6.90 2.64
C VAL A 508 -45.02 -7.35 1.44
N ARG A 509 -45.30 -8.54 0.89
CA ARG A 509 -44.65 -9.10 -0.32
C ARG A 509 -45.65 -9.08 -1.49
N ASP A 510 -45.56 -8.08 -2.38
CA ASP A 510 -46.28 -7.89 -3.67
C ASP A 510 -47.71 -8.47 -3.80
N LEU A 511 -48.51 -8.35 -2.75
CA LEU A 511 -49.90 -8.78 -2.72
C LEU A 511 -50.73 -7.59 -2.24
N CYS A 512 -51.77 -7.21 -2.98
CA CYS A 512 -52.68 -6.13 -2.59
C CYS A 512 -54.14 -6.48 -2.94
N PRO A 513 -55.10 -6.19 -2.05
CA PRO A 513 -56.53 -6.22 -2.38
C PRO A 513 -56.92 -5.00 -3.25
N PRO A 514 -58.10 -5.02 -3.92
CA PRO A 514 -58.46 -4.01 -4.93
C PRO A 514 -58.57 -2.56 -4.44
N ASP A 515 -58.84 -2.36 -3.15
CA ASP A 515 -59.03 -1.04 -2.51
C ASP A 515 -57.77 -0.49 -1.82
N VAL A 516 -56.65 -1.21 -1.94
CA VAL A 516 -55.35 -0.88 -1.36
C VAL A 516 -54.31 -0.73 -2.47
N ALA A 517 -53.56 0.37 -2.45
CA ALA A 517 -52.52 0.65 -3.43
C ALA A 517 -51.13 0.23 -2.92
N ILE A 518 -50.22 -0.10 -3.82
CA ILE A 518 -48.81 -0.19 -3.49
C ILE A 518 -48.24 1.24 -3.44
N ALA A 519 -47.82 1.66 -2.25
CA ALA A 519 -47.31 2.99 -1.97
C ALA A 519 -45.79 3.09 -2.10
N CYS A 520 -45.03 2.06 -1.71
CA CYS A 520 -43.57 2.07 -1.82
C CYS A 520 -43.06 0.73 -2.33
N HIS A 521 -42.24 0.73 -3.38
CA HIS A 521 -41.48 -0.43 -3.84
C HIS A 521 -40.11 -0.39 -3.15
N ASN A 522 -39.95 -1.13 -2.05
CA ASN A 522 -38.75 -1.00 -1.21
C ASN A 522 -37.62 -1.95 -1.67
N SER A 523 -37.92 -3.23 -1.85
CA SER A 523 -37.00 -4.25 -2.38
C SER A 523 -37.75 -5.22 -3.31
N SER A 524 -37.02 -6.10 -4.00
CA SER A 524 -37.61 -7.12 -4.89
C SER A 524 -38.63 -8.06 -4.23
N ASP A 525 -38.66 -8.12 -2.90
CA ASP A 525 -39.53 -8.97 -2.09
C ASP A 525 -40.29 -8.21 -1.00
N SER A 526 -40.20 -6.87 -0.98
CA SER A 526 -40.86 -6.04 0.02
C SER A 526 -41.41 -4.75 -0.58
N CYS A 527 -42.71 -4.55 -0.41
CA CYS A 527 -43.40 -3.31 -0.74
C CYS A 527 -44.22 -2.82 0.46
N THR A 528 -44.51 -1.52 0.49
CA THR A 528 -45.42 -0.92 1.47
C THR A 528 -46.74 -0.66 0.78
N ILE A 529 -47.81 -1.26 1.26
CA ILE A 529 -49.18 -1.04 0.82
C ILE A 529 -49.87 0.03 1.67
N SER A 530 -50.83 0.74 1.08
CA SER A 530 -51.51 1.90 1.67
C SER A 530 -52.98 1.93 1.26
N GLY A 531 -53.87 2.08 2.23
CA GLY A 531 -55.32 2.07 1.99
C GLY A 531 -56.16 2.22 3.26
N PRO A 532 -57.48 1.91 3.21
CA PRO A 532 -58.38 2.03 4.35
C PRO A 532 -57.94 1.13 5.52
N ALA A 533 -58.02 1.66 6.74
CA ALA A 533 -57.48 0.98 7.92
C ALA A 533 -58.12 -0.40 8.20
N GLU A 534 -59.42 -0.54 7.96
CA GLU A 534 -60.14 -1.80 8.18
C GLU A 534 -59.74 -2.88 7.17
N SER A 535 -59.78 -2.56 5.87
CA SER A 535 -59.36 -3.46 4.80
C SER A 535 -57.90 -3.91 4.95
N LEU A 536 -57.01 -2.98 5.29
CA LEU A 536 -55.59 -3.27 5.42
C LEU A 536 -55.29 -4.13 6.65
N ARG A 537 -55.95 -3.89 7.80
CA ARG A 537 -55.81 -4.75 8.99
C ARG A 537 -56.34 -6.16 8.76
N ALA A 538 -57.49 -6.30 8.10
CA ALA A 538 -58.04 -7.59 7.73
C ALA A 538 -57.06 -8.36 6.82
N PHE A 539 -56.50 -7.68 5.81
CA PHE A 539 -55.53 -8.26 4.90
C PHE A 539 -54.20 -8.64 5.57
N VAL A 540 -53.66 -7.78 6.46
CA VAL A 540 -52.46 -8.09 7.26
C VAL A 540 -52.71 -9.31 8.15
N SER A 541 -53.91 -9.44 8.74
CA SER A 541 -54.28 -10.61 9.54
C SER A 541 -54.35 -11.89 8.70
N ASP A 542 -54.92 -11.84 7.50
CA ASP A 542 -54.93 -12.98 6.55
C ASP A 542 -53.51 -13.41 6.17
N LEU A 543 -52.66 -12.46 5.79
CA LEU A 543 -51.27 -12.74 5.43
C LEU A 543 -50.49 -13.39 6.59
N ARG A 544 -50.67 -12.89 7.82
CA ARG A 544 -50.06 -13.49 9.01
C ARG A 544 -50.57 -14.90 9.28
N ALA A 545 -51.88 -15.14 9.12
CA ALA A 545 -52.45 -16.48 9.25
C ALA A 545 -51.88 -17.47 8.22
N ARG A 546 -51.48 -16.98 7.04
CA ARG A 546 -50.82 -17.75 5.97
C ARG A 546 -49.30 -17.86 6.12
N GLY A 547 -48.72 -17.33 7.19
CA GLY A 547 -47.26 -17.34 7.42
C GLY A 547 -46.47 -16.38 6.51
N ILE A 548 -47.13 -15.42 5.87
CA ILE A 548 -46.50 -14.41 5.00
C ILE A 548 -46.15 -13.17 5.84
N PHE A 549 -44.98 -12.58 5.60
CA PHE A 549 -44.55 -11.35 6.27
C PHE A 549 -45.51 -10.19 6.00
N ALA A 550 -46.11 -9.66 7.07
CA ALA A 550 -46.95 -8.47 7.02
C ALA A 550 -46.82 -7.65 8.33
N LYS A 551 -46.34 -6.40 8.22
CA LYS A 551 -46.09 -5.51 9.37
C LYS A 551 -46.67 -4.12 9.14
N GLU A 552 -47.56 -3.69 10.02
CA GLU A 552 -48.08 -2.31 10.01
C GLU A 552 -46.97 -1.28 10.28
N VAL A 553 -47.08 -0.14 9.60
CA VAL A 553 -46.15 0.98 9.69
C VAL A 553 -46.89 2.18 10.28
N PRO A 554 -46.33 2.85 11.31
CA PRO A 554 -46.91 4.08 11.85
C PRO A 554 -47.06 5.16 10.77
N CYS A 555 -48.29 5.64 10.58
CA CYS A 555 -48.65 6.62 9.54
C CYS A 555 -49.69 7.64 10.02
N SER A 556 -49.91 7.76 11.33
CA SER A 556 -50.89 8.67 11.94
C SER A 556 -52.31 8.55 11.38
N ASN A 557 -52.72 7.32 11.04
CA ASN A 557 -54.00 7.00 10.39
C ASN A 557 -54.20 7.61 8.98
N ILE A 558 -53.12 7.91 8.25
CA ILE A 558 -53.17 8.48 6.90
C ILE A 558 -52.57 7.50 5.88
N ALA A 559 -53.28 7.27 4.78
CA ALA A 559 -52.85 6.41 3.68
C ALA A 559 -52.04 7.18 2.63
N TYR A 560 -50.76 7.44 2.92
CA TYR A 560 -49.84 8.14 2.00
C TYR A 560 -49.61 7.41 0.68
N HIS A 561 -49.22 8.16 -0.37
CA HIS A 561 -48.87 7.63 -1.70
C HIS A 561 -49.97 6.76 -2.34
N SER A 562 -51.23 7.12 -2.07
CA SER A 562 -52.41 6.42 -2.55
C SER A 562 -53.47 7.41 -3.01
N GLN A 563 -54.55 6.92 -3.62
CA GLN A 563 -55.69 7.76 -4.01
C GLN A 563 -56.34 8.51 -2.82
N TYR A 564 -56.16 8.02 -1.59
CA TYR A 564 -56.77 8.60 -0.39
C TYR A 564 -56.08 9.89 0.09
N ILE A 565 -54.86 10.19 -0.38
CA ILE A 565 -54.15 11.45 -0.06
C ILE A 565 -54.44 12.56 -1.09
N ALA A 566 -55.19 12.28 -2.16
CA ALA A 566 -55.39 13.20 -3.28
C ALA A 566 -55.97 14.56 -2.86
N ALA A 567 -56.82 14.60 -1.82
CA ALA A 567 -57.44 15.83 -1.30
C ALA A 567 -56.41 16.85 -0.77
N ALA A 568 -55.23 16.39 -0.32
CA ALA A 568 -54.14 17.26 0.13
C ALA A 568 -53.39 17.95 -1.02
N GLY A 569 -53.47 17.40 -2.24
CA GLY A 569 -52.67 17.86 -3.38
C GLY A 569 -52.81 19.35 -3.70
N PRO A 570 -54.04 19.88 -3.88
CA PRO A 570 -54.24 21.29 -4.24
C PRO A 570 -53.71 22.28 -3.18
N ALA A 571 -53.98 22.03 -1.90
CA ALA A 571 -53.51 22.88 -0.81
C ALA A 571 -51.98 22.84 -0.68
N LEU A 572 -51.39 21.65 -0.79
CA LEU A 572 -49.94 21.50 -0.76
C LEU A 572 -49.28 22.23 -1.94
N LEU A 573 -49.82 22.08 -3.15
CA LEU A 573 -49.31 22.78 -4.33
C LEU A 573 -49.34 24.30 -4.13
N GLN A 574 -50.42 24.84 -3.56
CA GLN A 574 -50.52 26.27 -3.26
C GLN A 574 -49.43 26.73 -2.29
N HIS A 575 -49.23 26.01 -1.19
CA HIS A 575 -48.19 26.35 -0.22
C HIS A 575 -46.78 26.23 -0.81
N LEU A 576 -46.50 25.14 -1.54
CA LEU A 576 -45.20 24.91 -2.15
C LEU A 576 -44.91 25.92 -3.27
N SER A 577 -45.92 26.38 -4.02
CA SER A 577 -45.74 27.42 -5.04
C SER A 577 -45.39 28.79 -4.44
N ALA A 578 -45.83 29.05 -3.20
CA ALA A 578 -45.45 30.26 -2.46
C ALA A 578 -44.02 30.19 -1.91
N ILE A 579 -43.50 28.98 -1.67
CA ILE A 579 -42.14 28.75 -1.17
C ILE A 579 -41.14 28.69 -2.33
N ILE A 580 -41.45 27.88 -3.35
CA ILE A 580 -40.61 27.58 -4.50
C ILE A 580 -41.02 28.50 -5.64
N THR A 581 -40.54 29.74 -5.58
CA THR A 581 -40.89 30.77 -6.57
C THR A 581 -40.11 30.60 -7.88
N GLU A 582 -38.85 30.15 -7.79
CA GLU A 582 -37.96 29.91 -8.94
C GLU A 582 -37.41 28.48 -8.90
N PRO A 583 -38.09 27.50 -9.55
CA PRO A 583 -37.69 26.11 -9.45
C PRO A 583 -36.35 25.86 -10.16
N LYS A 584 -35.37 25.33 -9.42
CA LYS A 584 -34.05 24.98 -9.97
C LYS A 584 -34.08 23.64 -10.70
N ARG A 585 -33.21 23.51 -11.70
CA ARG A 585 -33.02 22.27 -12.45
C ARG A 585 -32.30 21.24 -11.58
N ARG A 586 -32.85 20.03 -11.51
CA ARG A 586 -32.26 18.86 -10.84
C ARG A 586 -31.02 18.43 -11.60
N SER A 587 -29.95 18.09 -10.90
CA SER A 587 -28.76 17.53 -11.54
C SER A 587 -28.95 16.04 -11.87
N GLU A 588 -28.10 15.51 -12.75
CA GLU A 588 -28.09 14.09 -13.11
C GLU A 588 -27.72 13.17 -11.94
N ARG A 589 -27.13 13.74 -10.88
CA ARG A 589 -26.74 13.00 -9.68
C ARG A 589 -27.95 12.60 -8.83
N TRP A 590 -29.05 13.34 -8.92
CA TRP A 590 -30.27 13.05 -8.19
C TRP A 590 -31.20 12.13 -8.99
N LEU A 591 -31.25 10.87 -8.56
CA LEU A 591 -32.14 9.86 -9.10
C LEU A 591 -33.50 9.96 -8.40
N SER A 592 -34.54 10.29 -9.16
CA SER A 592 -35.90 10.52 -8.65
C SER A 592 -36.58 9.19 -8.32
N THR A 593 -37.13 9.05 -7.12
CA THR A 593 -37.96 7.90 -6.75
C THR A 593 -39.46 8.20 -6.86
N SER A 594 -39.86 9.42 -7.19
CA SER A 594 -41.28 9.81 -7.34
C SER A 594 -41.77 9.87 -8.79
N VAL A 595 -40.85 9.73 -9.75
CA VAL A 595 -41.13 9.74 -11.19
C VAL A 595 -40.46 8.51 -11.84
N PRO A 596 -41.18 7.74 -12.68
CA PRO A 596 -40.58 6.64 -13.44
C PRO A 596 -39.41 7.11 -14.32
N GLN A 597 -38.37 6.29 -14.44
CA GLN A 597 -37.14 6.62 -15.17
C GLN A 597 -37.39 7.13 -16.59
N ASP A 598 -38.29 6.50 -17.34
CA ASP A 598 -38.65 6.89 -18.71
C ASP A 598 -39.21 8.33 -18.83
N ASN A 599 -39.65 8.90 -17.71
CA ASN A 599 -40.22 10.24 -17.63
C ASN A 599 -39.28 11.29 -17.04
N TRP A 600 -38.05 10.94 -16.64
CA TRP A 600 -37.10 11.89 -16.03
C TRP A 600 -36.72 13.05 -16.98
N SER A 601 -36.78 12.81 -18.29
CA SER A 601 -36.52 13.83 -19.33
C SER A 601 -37.71 14.76 -19.60
N LYS A 602 -38.88 14.52 -18.99
CA LYS A 602 -40.06 15.38 -19.17
C LYS A 602 -39.91 16.66 -18.34
N PRO A 603 -40.46 17.81 -18.79
CA PRO A 603 -40.36 19.08 -18.07
C PRO A 603 -40.78 19.01 -16.59
N ALA A 604 -41.81 18.22 -16.28
CA ALA A 604 -42.32 18.01 -14.92
C ALA A 604 -41.33 17.30 -13.97
N ALA A 605 -40.30 16.64 -14.50
CA ALA A 605 -39.30 15.89 -13.73
C ALA A 605 -37.90 16.52 -13.77
N ILE A 606 -37.65 17.45 -14.71
CA ILE A 606 -36.35 18.13 -14.86
C ILE A 606 -36.12 19.14 -13.72
N PHE A 607 -37.17 19.81 -13.27
CA PHE A 607 -37.09 20.86 -12.25
C PHE A 607 -37.55 20.35 -10.89
N SER A 608 -36.91 20.85 -9.83
CA SER A 608 -37.34 20.65 -8.45
C SER A 608 -38.47 21.63 -8.11
N SER A 609 -39.62 21.45 -8.75
CA SER A 609 -40.75 22.40 -8.67
C SER A 609 -41.77 22.04 -7.58
N ALA A 610 -42.68 22.97 -7.30
CA ALA A 610 -43.82 22.72 -6.43
C ALA A 610 -44.68 21.54 -6.93
N GLU A 611 -44.84 21.39 -8.24
CA GLU A 611 -45.55 20.25 -8.85
C GLU A 611 -44.81 18.94 -8.63
N TYR A 612 -43.48 18.92 -8.80
CA TYR A 612 -42.66 17.74 -8.56
C TYR A 612 -42.81 17.26 -7.10
N HIS A 613 -42.66 18.18 -6.14
CA HIS A 613 -42.75 17.85 -4.72
C HIS A 613 -44.19 17.57 -4.28
N THR A 614 -45.21 18.14 -4.91
CA THR A 614 -46.60 17.72 -4.70
C THR A 614 -46.80 16.30 -5.22
N ASN A 615 -46.31 15.99 -6.42
CA ASN A 615 -46.38 14.66 -7.02
C ASN A 615 -45.68 13.60 -6.16
N ASN A 616 -44.55 13.92 -5.53
CA ASN A 616 -43.86 13.02 -4.59
C ASN A 616 -44.73 12.56 -3.40
N LEU A 617 -45.74 13.34 -2.97
CA LEU A 617 -46.68 12.90 -1.91
C LEU A 617 -47.83 12.03 -2.45
N LEU A 618 -48.21 12.27 -3.70
CA LEU A 618 -49.40 11.69 -4.31
C LEU A 618 -49.12 10.36 -5.04
N ARG A 619 -47.87 10.11 -5.46
CA ARG A 619 -47.50 8.96 -6.28
C ARG A 619 -46.68 7.92 -5.50
N PRO A 620 -46.67 6.66 -5.97
CA PRO A 620 -45.84 5.62 -5.36
C PRO A 620 -44.34 5.95 -5.38
N VAL A 621 -43.63 5.47 -4.36
CA VAL A 621 -42.17 5.58 -4.23
C VAL A 621 -41.51 4.38 -4.92
N LEU A 622 -40.77 4.65 -6.00
CA LEU A 622 -40.06 3.69 -6.86
C LEU A 622 -38.61 3.48 -6.38
N PHE A 623 -38.44 3.07 -5.12
CA PHE A 623 -37.11 3.01 -4.50
C PHE A 623 -36.26 1.85 -5.04
N GLU A 624 -36.83 0.65 -5.16
CA GLU A 624 -36.15 -0.55 -5.68
C GLU A 624 -35.67 -0.34 -7.13
N GLU A 625 -36.53 0.21 -7.99
CA GLU A 625 -36.22 0.48 -9.39
C GLU A 625 -35.04 1.44 -9.51
N THR A 626 -35.05 2.49 -8.68
CA THR A 626 -34.04 3.54 -8.70
C THR A 626 -32.72 3.07 -8.06
N ALA A 627 -32.80 2.31 -6.96
CA ALA A 627 -31.62 1.79 -6.27
C ALA A 627 -30.78 0.86 -7.16
N ARG A 628 -31.41 0.08 -8.05
CA ARG A 628 -30.72 -0.79 -9.02
C ARG A 628 -29.85 -0.05 -10.03
N LEU A 629 -30.07 1.26 -10.22
CA LEU A 629 -29.26 2.10 -11.11
C LEU A 629 -27.94 2.52 -10.47
N LEU A 630 -27.78 2.38 -9.15
CA LEU A 630 -26.56 2.74 -8.44
C LEU A 630 -25.42 1.75 -8.76
N PRO A 631 -24.15 2.21 -8.73
CA PRO A 631 -22.99 1.34 -8.91
C PRO A 631 -22.95 0.20 -7.88
N ARG A 632 -22.47 -0.98 -8.31
CA ARG A 632 -22.47 -2.20 -7.48
C ARG A 632 -21.47 -2.20 -6.33
N ASP A 633 -20.52 -1.26 -6.31
CA ASP A 633 -19.48 -1.11 -5.29
C ASP A 633 -19.62 0.20 -4.47
N ALA A 634 -20.76 0.89 -4.61
CA ALA A 634 -21.03 2.18 -4.00
C ALA A 634 -21.07 2.13 -2.46
N MET A 635 -20.74 3.26 -1.86
CA MET A 635 -20.97 3.55 -0.45
C MET A 635 -22.31 4.27 -0.30
N LEU A 636 -23.25 3.64 0.38
CA LEU A 636 -24.63 4.09 0.54
C LEU A 636 -24.77 4.72 1.93
N VAL A 637 -24.63 6.05 2.00
CA VAL A 637 -24.67 6.83 3.23
C VAL A 637 -26.11 7.26 3.53
N GLU A 638 -26.70 6.67 4.56
CA GLU A 638 -28.08 6.94 4.95
C GLU A 638 -28.17 8.15 5.90
N ILE A 639 -28.81 9.21 5.42
CA ILE A 639 -28.97 10.51 6.07
C ILE A 639 -30.40 10.62 6.59
N ALA A 640 -30.55 10.37 7.90
CA ALA A 640 -31.83 10.37 8.58
C ALA A 640 -31.62 10.48 10.11
N PRO A 641 -32.68 10.70 10.90
CA PRO A 641 -32.64 10.55 12.36
C PRO A 641 -32.43 9.11 12.84
N HIS A 642 -32.68 8.13 11.98
CA HIS A 642 -32.37 6.72 12.20
C HIS A 642 -32.20 6.00 10.86
N GLY A 643 -31.17 5.15 10.77
CA GLY A 643 -30.93 4.24 9.63
C GLY A 643 -32.03 3.18 9.40
N LEU A 644 -33.22 3.60 8.98
CA LEU A 644 -34.40 2.78 8.73
C LEU A 644 -34.26 1.90 7.47
N LEU A 645 -33.61 2.40 6.42
CA LEU A 645 -33.50 1.75 5.12
C LEU A 645 -32.38 0.70 5.07
N GLN A 646 -31.57 0.57 6.12
CA GLN A 646 -30.47 -0.40 6.18
C GLN A 646 -30.87 -1.83 5.79
N ALA A 647 -32.03 -2.31 6.26
CA ALA A 647 -32.51 -3.65 5.92
C ALA A 647 -32.96 -3.75 4.45
N ILE A 648 -33.51 -2.67 3.89
CA ILE A 648 -33.95 -2.58 2.50
C ILE A 648 -32.73 -2.55 1.59
N LEU A 649 -31.78 -1.64 1.85
CA LEU A 649 -30.54 -1.50 1.09
C LEU A 649 -29.74 -2.81 1.04
N ARG A 650 -29.64 -3.55 2.15
CA ARG A 650 -28.96 -4.86 2.19
C ARG A 650 -29.62 -5.94 1.34
N ARG A 651 -30.93 -5.84 1.09
CA ARG A 651 -31.68 -6.80 0.25
C ARG A 651 -31.62 -6.39 -1.22
N SER A 652 -31.79 -5.10 -1.49
CA SER A 652 -31.83 -4.53 -2.85
C SER A 652 -30.45 -4.45 -3.50
N MET A 653 -29.40 -4.20 -2.72
CA MET A 653 -28.05 -3.93 -3.22
C MET A 653 -27.13 -5.14 -3.02
N PRO A 654 -26.16 -5.35 -3.92
CA PRO A 654 -25.19 -6.44 -3.78
C PRO A 654 -24.33 -6.26 -2.52
N SER A 655 -23.81 -7.36 -1.99
CA SER A 655 -22.95 -7.37 -0.78
C SER A 655 -21.63 -6.60 -0.94
N THR A 656 -21.27 -6.24 -2.17
CA THR A 656 -20.12 -5.38 -2.51
C THR A 656 -20.34 -3.89 -2.19
N CYS A 657 -21.60 -3.45 -2.06
CA CYS A 657 -21.95 -2.11 -1.59
C CYS A 657 -21.77 -2.01 -0.07
N ILE A 658 -21.36 -0.84 0.41
CA ILE A 658 -21.17 -0.58 1.84
C ILE A 658 -22.28 0.33 2.32
N ASN A 659 -23.14 -0.18 3.21
CA ASN A 659 -24.24 0.59 3.80
C ASN A 659 -23.78 1.28 5.09
N ILE A 660 -23.90 2.61 5.16
CA ILE A 660 -23.41 3.45 6.27
C ILE A 660 -24.54 4.34 6.79
N PRO A 661 -25.21 4.00 7.89
CA PRO A 661 -26.13 4.92 8.55
C PRO A 661 -25.35 5.98 9.34
N LEU A 662 -25.78 7.24 9.28
CA LEU A 662 -25.17 8.30 10.08
C LEU A 662 -25.64 8.33 11.54
N THR A 663 -26.84 7.79 11.80
CA THR A 663 -27.47 7.79 13.12
C THR A 663 -28.22 6.49 13.38
N ARG A 664 -28.38 6.16 14.65
CA ARG A 664 -29.13 5.00 15.10
C ARG A 664 -29.99 5.37 16.31
N ARG A 665 -31.28 5.01 16.24
CA ARG A 665 -32.24 5.20 17.32
C ARG A 665 -31.72 4.58 18.62
N ALA A 666 -31.77 5.35 19.71
CA ALA A 666 -31.36 4.94 21.05
C ALA A 666 -29.92 4.37 21.14
N HIS A 667 -29.00 4.85 20.30
CA HIS A 667 -27.57 4.51 20.45
C HIS A 667 -26.99 5.14 21.72
N SER A 668 -26.15 4.41 22.45
CA SER A 668 -25.54 4.91 23.69
C SER A 668 -24.58 6.08 23.46
N GLU A 669 -23.90 6.11 22.32
CA GLU A 669 -22.95 7.16 21.94
C GLU A 669 -23.22 7.66 20.51
N PRO A 670 -24.23 8.54 20.28
CA PRO A 670 -24.62 8.95 18.94
C PRO A 670 -23.53 9.70 18.16
N ILE A 671 -22.73 10.53 18.86
CA ILE A 671 -21.60 11.27 18.24
C ILE A 671 -20.52 10.30 17.76
N THR A 672 -20.12 9.35 18.59
CA THR A 672 -19.14 8.31 18.22
C THR A 672 -19.61 7.53 17.00
N PHE A 673 -20.90 7.16 16.93
CA PHE A 673 -21.48 6.47 15.79
C PHE A 673 -21.40 7.28 14.49
N LEU A 674 -21.67 8.59 14.54
CA LEU A 674 -21.53 9.48 13.40
C LEU A 674 -20.06 9.62 12.95
N LEU A 675 -19.13 9.77 13.90
CA LEU A 675 -17.70 9.83 13.61
C LEU A 675 -17.18 8.52 13.00
N GLU A 676 -17.69 7.36 13.45
CA GLU A 676 -17.39 6.05 12.89
C GLU A 676 -17.87 5.95 11.43
N ALA A 677 -19.06 6.47 11.14
CA ALA A 677 -19.57 6.57 9.77
C ALA A 677 -18.66 7.41 8.86
N ILE A 678 -18.17 8.56 9.35
CA ILE A 678 -17.21 9.42 8.62
C ILE A 678 -15.86 8.69 8.41
N GLY A 679 -15.38 7.96 9.42
CA GLY A 679 -14.19 7.13 9.33
C GLY A 679 -14.32 6.03 8.27
N LYS A 680 -15.48 5.37 8.18
CA LYS A 680 -15.79 4.39 7.12
C LYS A 680 -15.80 5.02 5.73
N ILE A 681 -16.31 6.24 5.59
CA ILE A 681 -16.26 7.01 4.34
C ILE A 681 -14.80 7.29 3.92
N TYR A 682 -13.94 7.66 4.86
CA TYR A 682 -12.50 7.84 4.59
C TYR A 682 -11.80 6.57 4.09
N ILE A 683 -12.09 5.44 4.76
CA ILE A 683 -11.58 4.11 4.37
C ILE A 683 -12.02 3.74 2.94
N GLY A 684 -13.22 4.13 2.52
CA GLY A 684 -13.72 3.90 1.16
C GLY A 684 -13.10 4.77 0.07
N GLY A 685 -12.09 5.59 0.41
CA GLY A 685 -11.30 6.38 -0.53
C GLY A 685 -11.63 7.87 -0.58
N HIS A 686 -12.53 8.35 0.28
CA HIS A 686 -12.84 9.78 0.40
C HIS A 686 -11.90 10.50 1.36
N GLN A 687 -11.87 11.83 1.28
CA GLN A 687 -10.96 12.68 2.05
C GLN A 687 -11.74 13.75 2.84
N PRO A 688 -12.35 13.39 3.98
CA PRO A 688 -13.09 14.34 4.80
C PRO A 688 -12.14 15.35 5.46
N ARG A 689 -12.51 16.63 5.47
CA ARG A 689 -11.75 17.72 6.11
C ARG A 689 -11.98 17.74 7.62
N LEU A 690 -11.40 16.78 8.33
CA LEU A 690 -11.68 16.55 9.75
C LEU A 690 -11.44 17.76 10.66
N ALA A 691 -10.50 18.65 10.31
CA ALA A 691 -10.19 19.84 11.08
C ALA A 691 -11.40 20.77 11.31
N VAL A 692 -12.41 20.75 10.44
CA VAL A 692 -13.61 21.61 10.58
C VAL A 692 -14.53 21.20 11.74
N LEU A 693 -14.36 19.98 12.27
CA LEU A 693 -15.14 19.48 13.40
C LEU A 693 -14.63 20.01 14.76
N TYR A 694 -13.40 20.53 14.81
CA TYR A 694 -12.69 20.89 16.04
C TYR A 694 -12.32 22.38 16.06
N PRO A 695 -11.93 22.92 17.22
CA PRO A 695 -11.41 24.29 17.30
C PRO A 695 -10.19 24.47 16.39
N ALA A 696 -10.11 25.62 15.73
CA ALA A 696 -8.99 25.94 14.87
C ALA A 696 -7.69 26.05 15.69
N VAL A 697 -6.67 25.28 15.28
CA VAL A 697 -5.31 25.38 15.84
C VAL A 697 -4.57 26.51 15.16
N GLU A 698 -3.95 27.39 15.96
CA GLU A 698 -3.14 28.49 15.45
C GLU A 698 -1.75 27.99 15.06
N PHE A 699 -1.34 28.21 13.81
CA PHE A 699 0.00 27.89 13.31
C PHE A 699 0.95 29.09 13.42
N PRO A 700 2.26 28.87 13.66
CA PRO A 700 2.92 27.58 13.88
C PRO A 700 2.50 26.93 15.21
N VAL A 701 2.61 25.61 15.30
CA VAL A 701 2.33 24.85 16.55
C VAL A 701 3.34 25.19 17.64
N SER A 702 3.04 24.81 18.88
CA SER A 702 3.89 25.09 20.03
C SER A 702 5.23 24.35 19.96
N THR A 703 6.26 24.87 20.63
CA THR A 703 7.61 24.29 20.52
C THR A 703 7.67 22.85 21.05
N GLY A 704 6.83 22.50 22.02
CA GLY A 704 6.75 21.17 22.64
C GLY A 704 5.84 20.17 21.92
N THR A 705 5.24 20.49 20.77
CA THR A 705 4.40 19.54 20.02
C THR A 705 5.22 18.32 19.57
N PRO A 706 4.79 17.09 19.88
CA PRO A 706 5.46 15.86 19.45
C PRO A 706 5.84 15.80 17.96
N LEU A 707 6.98 15.19 17.67
CA LEU A 707 7.46 14.96 16.31
C LEU A 707 6.65 13.85 15.65
N LEU A 708 6.28 13.98 14.37
CA LEU A 708 5.52 12.94 13.66
C LEU A 708 6.39 11.96 12.85
N SER A 709 7.69 12.24 12.68
CA SER A 709 8.53 11.48 11.75
C SER A 709 8.71 10.01 12.12
N HIS A 710 8.65 9.68 13.42
CA HIS A 710 8.80 8.31 13.91
C HIS A 710 7.57 7.44 13.62
N LEU A 711 6.41 8.06 13.37
CA LEU A 711 5.16 7.39 13.03
C LEU A 711 5.13 6.88 11.58
N MET A 712 6.10 7.29 10.74
CA MET A 712 6.14 6.95 9.32
C MET A 712 6.96 5.67 9.08
N GLU A 713 6.27 4.55 8.93
CA GLU A 713 6.86 3.29 8.51
C GLU A 713 6.79 3.09 6.99
N TRP A 714 7.77 2.33 6.48
CA TRP A 714 7.94 2.02 5.06
C TRP A 714 7.98 0.51 4.84
N MET A 715 7.81 0.10 3.58
CA MET A 715 7.96 -1.29 3.16
C MET A 715 9.45 -1.62 3.04
N HIS A 716 10.05 -2.10 4.13
CA HIS A 716 11.46 -2.50 4.20
C HIS A 716 11.68 -4.02 4.02
N ASP A 717 10.64 -4.76 3.63
CA ASP A 717 10.73 -6.22 3.40
C ASP A 717 11.59 -6.58 2.18
N GLU A 718 11.70 -5.65 1.22
CA GLU A 718 12.55 -5.85 0.05
C GLU A 718 14.03 -5.65 0.43
N VAL A 719 14.80 -6.74 0.38
CA VAL A 719 16.24 -6.72 0.64
C VAL A 719 16.98 -6.35 -0.65
N TRP A 720 17.57 -5.16 -0.66
CA TRP A 720 18.37 -4.69 -1.78
C TRP A 720 19.78 -5.28 -1.73
N PRO A 721 20.40 -5.62 -2.89
CA PRO A 721 21.76 -6.12 -2.92
C PRO A 721 22.72 -5.03 -2.44
N LEU A 722 23.20 -5.17 -1.21
CA LEU A 722 24.27 -4.34 -0.68
C LEU A 722 25.56 -4.70 -1.40
N ALA A 723 26.18 -3.71 -2.04
CA ALA A 723 27.49 -3.87 -2.65
C ALA A 723 28.50 -4.29 -1.58
N ARG A 724 28.81 -5.58 -1.51
CA ARG A 724 29.90 -6.08 -0.68
C ARG A 724 31.19 -5.64 -1.33
N TYR A 725 31.97 -4.82 -0.61
CA TYR A 725 33.32 -4.46 -0.99
C TYR A 725 34.16 -5.75 -1.05
N THR A 726 34.21 -6.33 -2.25
CA THR A 726 35.02 -7.50 -2.56
C THR A 726 36.20 -6.97 -3.35
N PRO A 727 37.45 -7.09 -2.88
CA PRO A 727 38.58 -6.44 -3.52
C PRO A 727 38.66 -6.84 -5.00
N ALA A 728 39.12 -5.91 -5.84
CA ALA A 728 39.17 -5.96 -7.31
C ALA A 728 40.10 -7.06 -7.89
N ILE A 729 39.99 -8.30 -7.42
CA ILE A 729 40.79 -9.46 -7.82
C ILE A 729 40.20 -10.17 -9.06
N ARG A 730 38.98 -9.82 -9.48
CA ARG A 730 38.29 -10.52 -10.60
C ARG A 730 38.83 -10.27 -12.00
N ILE A 731 39.73 -9.31 -12.22
CA ILE A 731 40.21 -8.99 -13.58
C ILE A 731 41.30 -9.97 -14.07
N TRP A 732 41.82 -10.86 -13.21
CA TRP A 732 42.91 -11.80 -13.58
C TRP A 732 42.73 -13.24 -13.03
N SER A 733 41.54 -13.61 -12.56
CA SER A 733 41.31 -14.94 -12.01
C SER A 733 41.10 -15.97 -13.13
N TYR A 734 41.87 -17.06 -13.14
CA TYR A 734 41.56 -18.28 -13.90
C TYR A 734 40.41 -19.08 -13.26
N GLU A 735 39.60 -18.41 -12.44
CA GLU A 735 38.49 -18.97 -11.69
C GLU A 735 37.24 -18.10 -11.91
N ARG A 736 36.11 -18.74 -12.18
CA ARG A 736 34.81 -18.08 -12.34
C ARG A 736 33.70 -18.91 -11.70
N LYS A 737 32.75 -18.21 -11.10
CA LYS A 737 31.50 -18.77 -10.59
C LYS A 737 30.35 -18.31 -11.49
N PHE A 738 29.58 -19.26 -11.99
CA PHE A 738 28.38 -19.04 -12.78
C PHE A 738 27.17 -19.45 -11.96
N ILE A 739 26.11 -18.65 -12.04
CA ILE A 739 24.81 -18.90 -11.41
C ILE A 739 23.81 -18.92 -12.55
N ILE A 740 23.25 -20.08 -12.85
CA ILE A 740 22.35 -20.30 -13.98
C ILE A 740 20.95 -20.55 -13.42
N SER A 741 19.97 -19.75 -13.84
CA SER A 741 18.57 -19.86 -13.43
C SER A 741 17.66 -19.74 -14.64
N LEU A 742 16.57 -20.50 -14.67
CA LEU A 742 15.55 -20.38 -15.73
C LEU A 742 14.75 -19.07 -15.64
N HIS A 743 14.84 -18.34 -14.52
CA HIS A 743 14.27 -17.00 -14.37
C HIS A 743 15.13 -15.89 -15.00
N ASP A 744 16.39 -16.20 -15.34
CA ASP A 744 17.28 -15.28 -16.02
C ASP A 744 17.00 -15.34 -17.53
N GLU A 745 16.77 -14.18 -18.16
CA GLU A 745 16.47 -14.07 -19.59
C GLU A 745 17.58 -14.71 -20.45
N ASP A 746 18.83 -14.64 -19.99
CA ASP A 746 19.99 -15.21 -20.69
C ASP A 746 19.99 -16.75 -20.72
N TYR A 747 19.33 -17.41 -19.77
CA TYR A 747 19.34 -18.87 -19.61
C TYR A 747 17.96 -19.54 -19.77
N GLN A 748 16.90 -18.75 -19.99
CA GLN A 748 15.52 -19.25 -20.14
C GLN A 748 15.39 -20.30 -21.26
N TYR A 749 16.20 -20.20 -22.33
CA TYR A 749 16.19 -21.15 -23.45
C TYR A 749 16.57 -22.58 -23.05
N LEU A 750 17.20 -22.80 -21.90
CA LEU A 750 17.57 -24.14 -21.42
C LEU A 750 16.36 -25.04 -21.11
N VAL A 751 15.16 -24.45 -20.91
CA VAL A 751 13.88 -25.19 -20.78
C VAL A 751 13.61 -26.10 -21.98
N ASP A 752 14.14 -25.74 -23.14
CA ASP A 752 13.94 -26.45 -24.41
C ASP A 752 14.88 -27.64 -24.61
N ARG A 753 15.85 -27.87 -23.71
CA ARG A 753 16.73 -29.03 -23.72
C ARG A 753 16.43 -29.95 -22.54
N ARG A 754 15.62 -30.97 -22.78
CA ARG A 754 15.22 -31.93 -21.75
C ARG A 754 15.74 -33.33 -22.07
N ILE A 755 16.35 -33.97 -21.08
CA ILE A 755 16.75 -35.37 -21.14
C ILE A 755 15.88 -36.12 -20.14
N TYR A 756 15.14 -37.13 -20.61
CA TYR A 756 14.10 -37.82 -19.84
C TYR A 756 13.12 -36.85 -19.15
N GLY A 757 12.75 -35.77 -19.85
CA GLY A 757 11.80 -34.76 -19.37
C GLY A 757 12.38 -33.68 -18.45
N VAL A 758 13.63 -33.81 -17.99
CA VAL A 758 14.27 -32.86 -17.07
C VAL A 758 15.15 -31.87 -17.83
N PRO A 759 15.06 -30.54 -17.60
CA PRO A 759 15.97 -29.57 -18.19
C PRO A 759 17.41 -29.82 -17.73
N CYS A 760 18.34 -29.98 -18.66
CA CYS A 760 19.74 -30.32 -18.36
C CYS A 760 20.71 -29.38 -19.08
N PHE A 761 21.73 -28.93 -18.35
CA PHE A 761 22.81 -28.12 -18.91
C PHE A 761 23.81 -29.01 -19.65
N SER A 762 23.93 -28.81 -20.96
CA SER A 762 24.73 -29.66 -21.86
C SER A 762 26.22 -29.72 -21.47
N ALA A 763 26.85 -30.85 -21.74
CA ALA A 763 28.31 -30.99 -21.73
C ALA A 763 29.01 -29.93 -22.61
N ALA A 764 28.39 -29.55 -23.73
CA ALA A 764 28.87 -28.45 -24.58
C ALA A 764 28.88 -27.11 -23.83
N GLY A 765 27.85 -26.85 -23.01
CA GLY A 765 27.77 -25.69 -22.15
C GLY A 765 28.89 -25.65 -21.12
N LEU A 766 29.23 -26.78 -20.50
CA LEU A 766 30.34 -26.85 -19.54
C LEU A 766 31.68 -26.45 -20.18
N LEU A 767 31.96 -26.95 -21.39
CA LEU A 767 33.17 -26.60 -22.13
C LEU A 767 33.16 -25.14 -22.60
N LEU A 768 31.99 -24.60 -22.93
CA LEU A 768 31.83 -23.19 -23.28
C LEU A 768 32.21 -22.27 -22.10
N LEU A 769 31.79 -22.60 -20.88
CA LEU A 769 32.15 -21.83 -19.67
C LEU A 769 33.67 -21.87 -19.41
N VAL A 770 34.33 -23.00 -19.69
CA VAL A 770 35.79 -23.12 -19.61
C VAL A 770 36.47 -22.24 -20.66
N TRP A 771 35.99 -22.27 -21.91
CA TRP A 771 36.51 -21.44 -22.99
C TRP A 771 36.37 -19.95 -22.67
N GLU A 772 35.20 -19.50 -22.20
CA GLU A 772 34.97 -18.12 -21.79
C GLU A 772 35.91 -17.69 -20.66
N THR A 773 36.10 -18.56 -19.67
CA THR A 773 37.01 -18.30 -18.54
C THR A 773 38.46 -18.20 -19.03
N TYR A 774 38.86 -19.07 -19.95
CA TYR A 774 40.22 -19.05 -20.51
C TYR A 774 40.46 -17.83 -21.41
N ALA A 775 39.51 -17.46 -22.27
CA ALA A 775 39.60 -16.26 -23.10
C ALA A 775 39.66 -14.97 -22.27
N MET A 776 38.82 -14.88 -21.22
CA MET A 776 38.84 -13.79 -20.24
C MET A 776 40.22 -13.66 -19.57
N ALA A 777 40.81 -14.76 -19.13
CA ALA A 777 42.13 -14.77 -18.50
C ALA A 777 43.26 -14.31 -19.45
N HIS A 778 43.04 -14.37 -20.76
CA HIS A 778 43.93 -13.84 -21.81
C HIS A 778 43.52 -12.44 -22.32
N ALA A 779 42.57 -11.76 -21.65
CA ALA A 779 42.03 -10.46 -22.05
C ALA A 779 41.48 -10.43 -23.49
N LYS A 780 40.86 -11.53 -23.92
CA LYS A 780 40.22 -11.67 -25.24
C LYS A 780 38.75 -12.03 -25.10
N ARG A 781 37.94 -11.65 -26.10
CA ARG A 781 36.58 -12.18 -26.24
C ARG A 781 36.64 -13.63 -26.70
N ARG A 782 35.72 -14.47 -26.22
CA ARG A 782 35.59 -15.87 -26.62
C ARG A 782 35.57 -16.03 -28.14
N ASP A 783 34.76 -15.23 -28.82
CA ASP A 783 34.55 -15.32 -30.28
C ASP A 783 35.78 -14.88 -31.11
N GLU A 784 36.83 -14.35 -30.48
CA GLU A 784 38.10 -13.96 -31.12
C GLU A 784 39.26 -14.90 -30.71
N PHE A 785 38.96 -15.98 -29.98
CA PHE A 785 39.98 -16.78 -29.30
C PHE A 785 39.85 -18.26 -29.62
N ALA A 786 40.63 -18.76 -30.58
CA ALA A 786 40.67 -20.16 -30.95
C ALA A 786 41.32 -21.05 -29.88
N VAL A 787 40.68 -22.18 -29.55
CA VAL A 787 41.09 -23.06 -28.45
C VAL A 787 41.11 -24.54 -28.87
N GLU A 788 41.90 -25.31 -28.15
CA GLU A 788 41.93 -26.76 -28.21
C GLU A 788 41.71 -27.34 -26.83
N PHE A 789 40.81 -28.30 -26.74
CA PHE A 789 40.56 -29.12 -25.57
C PHE A 789 41.18 -30.50 -25.79
N HIS A 790 41.94 -30.97 -24.80
CA HIS A 790 42.64 -32.24 -24.83
C HIS A 790 42.21 -33.09 -23.63
N ARG A 791 41.98 -34.38 -23.87
CA ARG A 791 41.71 -35.40 -22.83
C ARG A 791 40.59 -34.99 -21.86
N VAL A 792 39.49 -34.48 -22.40
CA VAL A 792 38.34 -34.07 -21.60
C VAL A 792 37.61 -35.29 -21.07
N LYS A 793 37.33 -35.27 -19.78
CA LYS A 793 36.49 -36.25 -19.07
C LYS A 793 35.28 -35.53 -18.49
N LEU A 794 34.11 -36.12 -18.71
CA LEU A 794 32.82 -35.66 -18.18
C LEU A 794 32.43 -36.65 -17.07
N ALA A 795 32.39 -36.14 -15.85
CA ALA A 795 32.13 -36.92 -14.65
C ALA A 795 30.65 -36.82 -14.28
N GLY A 796 30.01 -37.98 -14.05
CA GLY A 796 28.60 -38.05 -13.68
C GLY A 796 27.64 -37.64 -14.79
N ASP A 797 26.40 -37.35 -14.42
CA ASP A 797 25.36 -36.88 -15.33
C ASP A 797 25.47 -35.40 -15.64
N GLU A 798 24.93 -35.01 -16.79
CA GLU A 798 24.75 -33.60 -17.12
C GLU A 798 23.91 -32.92 -16.01
N PRO A 799 24.36 -31.77 -15.48
CA PRO A 799 23.70 -31.17 -14.34
C PRO A 799 22.30 -30.67 -14.70
N GLN A 800 21.33 -31.01 -13.85
CA GLN A 800 19.94 -30.59 -13.99
C GLN A 800 19.80 -29.09 -13.68
N VAL A 801 18.95 -28.41 -14.45
CA VAL A 801 18.57 -27.03 -14.21
C VAL A 801 17.17 -27.03 -13.61
N HIS A 802 17.10 -26.72 -12.32
CA HIS A 802 15.82 -26.67 -11.60
C HIS A 802 15.11 -25.34 -11.87
N GLU A 803 13.78 -25.36 -11.84
CA GLU A 803 12.97 -24.13 -11.94
C GLU A 803 13.19 -23.27 -10.68
N ASP A 804 13.19 -23.87 -9.49
CA ASP A 804 13.23 -23.13 -8.22
C ASP A 804 14.64 -22.91 -7.64
N ARG A 805 15.66 -23.65 -8.13
CA ARG A 805 17.04 -23.57 -7.60
C ARG A 805 18.03 -23.24 -8.70
N PRO A 806 18.85 -22.17 -8.54
CA PRO A 806 19.87 -21.86 -9.51
C PRO A 806 21.00 -22.90 -9.47
N LEU A 807 21.41 -23.34 -10.66
CA LEU A 807 22.58 -24.21 -10.85
C LEU A 807 23.86 -23.38 -10.66
N ARG A 808 24.72 -23.80 -9.73
CA ARG A 808 25.94 -23.08 -9.36
C ARG A 808 27.18 -23.81 -9.88
N LEU A 809 27.77 -23.30 -10.95
CA LEU A 809 28.95 -23.89 -11.56
C LEU A 809 30.21 -23.11 -11.18
N TYR A 810 31.27 -23.83 -10.86
CA TYR A 810 32.58 -23.30 -10.56
C TYR A 810 33.58 -23.82 -11.59
N VAL A 811 34.22 -22.91 -12.31
CA VAL A 811 35.27 -23.21 -13.28
C VAL A 811 36.59 -22.73 -12.69
N ALA A 812 37.59 -23.61 -12.68
CA ALA A 812 38.96 -23.26 -12.33
C ALA A 812 39.93 -23.82 -13.37
N ILE A 813 40.93 -23.02 -13.75
CA ILE A 813 41.96 -23.37 -14.73
C ILE A 813 43.34 -23.15 -14.10
N GLN A 814 44.18 -24.18 -14.10
CA GLN A 814 45.55 -24.10 -13.59
C GLN A 814 46.44 -23.30 -14.55
N ARG A 815 47.05 -22.24 -14.01
CA ARG A 815 47.96 -21.36 -14.74
C ARG A 815 49.22 -22.14 -15.16
N GLY A 816 49.51 -22.15 -16.45
CA GLY A 816 50.71 -22.79 -17.03
C GLY A 816 50.42 -24.07 -17.81
N CYS A 817 49.73 -25.05 -17.21
CA CYS A 817 49.43 -26.32 -17.89
C CYS A 817 48.07 -26.32 -18.61
N GLY A 818 47.18 -25.37 -18.30
CA GLY A 818 45.85 -25.31 -18.92
C GLY A 818 44.88 -26.38 -18.42
N TYR A 819 45.24 -27.13 -17.37
CA TYR A 819 44.33 -28.10 -16.76
C TYR A 819 43.12 -27.39 -16.16
N PHE A 820 41.90 -27.77 -16.55
CA PHE A 820 40.68 -27.18 -16.02
C PHE A 820 39.85 -28.19 -15.24
N GLU A 821 39.07 -27.68 -14.30
CA GLU A 821 38.01 -28.40 -13.63
C GLU A 821 36.72 -27.56 -13.61
N VAL A 822 35.59 -28.23 -13.78
CA VAL A 822 34.25 -27.67 -13.63
C VAL A 822 33.53 -28.45 -12.54
N LYS A 823 33.04 -27.76 -11.52
CA LYS A 823 32.36 -28.33 -10.36
C LYS A 823 30.96 -27.74 -10.21
N ASN A 824 30.03 -28.54 -9.72
CA ASN A 824 28.79 -28.06 -9.12
C ASN A 824 28.87 -28.33 -7.62
N GLU A 825 28.96 -27.26 -6.84
CA GLU A 825 29.29 -27.34 -5.41
C GLU A 825 30.58 -28.16 -5.18
N ASN A 826 30.49 -29.35 -4.59
CA ASN A 826 31.65 -30.22 -4.34
C ASN A 826 31.80 -31.36 -5.37
N SER A 827 30.87 -31.47 -6.33
CA SER A 827 30.84 -32.53 -7.33
C SER A 827 31.58 -32.13 -8.59
N LEU A 828 32.57 -32.91 -9.02
CA LEU A 828 33.27 -32.72 -10.29
C LEU A 828 32.34 -33.10 -11.45
N LEU A 829 32.22 -32.21 -12.43
CA LEU A 829 31.41 -32.40 -13.64
C LEU A 829 32.26 -32.57 -14.90
N ALA A 830 33.35 -31.81 -15.03
CA ALA A 830 34.25 -31.92 -16.17
C ALA A 830 35.68 -31.60 -15.79
N CYS A 831 36.65 -32.27 -16.43
CA CYS A 831 38.05 -31.89 -16.36
C CYS A 831 38.78 -32.21 -17.67
N GLY A 832 39.91 -31.56 -17.90
CA GLY A 832 40.71 -31.76 -19.11
C GLY A 832 41.80 -30.71 -19.21
N VAL A 833 42.38 -30.55 -20.40
CA VAL A 833 43.37 -29.52 -20.67
C VAL A 833 42.87 -28.60 -21.77
N ILE A 834 42.91 -27.29 -21.56
CA ILE A 834 42.63 -26.27 -22.57
C ILE A 834 43.91 -25.52 -22.94
N THR A 835 44.19 -25.43 -24.24
CA THR A 835 45.32 -24.68 -24.79
C THR A 835 44.85 -23.70 -25.86
N LYS A 836 45.63 -22.63 -26.04
CA LYS A 836 45.46 -21.75 -27.20
C LYS A 836 45.83 -22.51 -28.47
N ARG A 837 45.01 -22.39 -29.52
CA ARG A 837 45.29 -23.00 -30.82
C ARG A 837 46.38 -22.19 -31.56
N ASN A 838 47.46 -22.86 -31.97
CA ASN A 838 48.65 -22.21 -32.56
C ASN A 838 48.82 -22.44 -34.09
N ILE A 839 47.86 -23.05 -34.79
CA ILE A 839 47.97 -23.41 -36.22
C ILE A 839 46.89 -22.67 -37.04
N PRO A 840 47.22 -22.07 -38.22
CA PRO A 840 46.23 -21.43 -39.09
C PRO A 840 45.20 -22.44 -39.64
N VAL A 841 44.04 -21.92 -40.00
CA VAL A 841 42.88 -22.65 -40.56
C VAL A 841 43.33 -23.64 -41.63
N VAL A 842 43.24 -24.94 -41.33
CA VAL A 842 43.01 -25.90 -42.41
C VAL A 842 41.58 -25.60 -42.85
N THR A 843 41.43 -24.82 -43.92
CA THR A 843 40.24 -24.93 -44.77
C THR A 843 40.24 -26.39 -45.16
N ALA A 844 39.46 -27.22 -44.45
CA ALA A 844 38.96 -28.43 -45.06
C ALA A 844 38.42 -27.93 -46.39
N ASN A 845 39.09 -28.34 -47.48
CA ASN A 845 38.62 -28.03 -48.81
C ASN A 845 37.12 -28.30 -48.78
N GLU A 846 36.33 -27.41 -49.38
CA GLU A 846 35.03 -27.75 -49.93
C GLU A 846 35.21 -28.79 -51.06
N THR A 847 35.95 -29.86 -50.80
CA THR A 847 36.00 -31.06 -51.62
C THR A 847 34.65 -31.73 -51.46
N SER A 848 33.72 -31.25 -52.27
CA SER A 848 32.74 -32.03 -53.01
C SER A 848 32.56 -33.46 -52.47
N THR A 849 31.66 -33.63 -51.53
CA THR A 849 30.70 -34.72 -51.69
C THR A 849 29.35 -34.15 -51.30
N ASP A 850 28.53 -33.94 -52.31
CA ASP A 850 27.13 -33.62 -52.11
C ASP A 850 26.52 -34.61 -51.10
N LEU A 851 25.72 -34.09 -50.16
CA LEU A 851 24.65 -34.90 -49.56
C LEU A 851 23.66 -35.35 -50.64
N VAL A 852 23.63 -34.61 -51.76
CA VAL A 852 22.84 -34.76 -52.97
C VAL A 852 23.44 -35.83 -53.90
N ASP A 853 23.49 -37.07 -53.45
CA ASP A 853 23.23 -38.15 -54.40
C ASP A 853 21.75 -38.49 -54.20
N ASP A 854 20.90 -38.21 -55.19
CA ASP A 854 19.45 -38.45 -55.17
C ASP A 854 19.09 -39.94 -54.89
N LYS A 855 20.11 -40.81 -54.84
CA LYS A 855 20.01 -42.24 -54.51
C LYS A 855 20.16 -42.57 -53.03
N VAL A 856 20.55 -41.63 -52.17
CA VAL A 856 20.75 -41.88 -50.73
C VAL A 856 19.56 -41.30 -49.95
N LEU A 857 18.84 -42.16 -49.22
CA LEU A 857 17.77 -41.74 -48.31
C LEU A 857 18.33 -40.78 -47.24
N GLN A 858 17.65 -39.65 -47.07
CA GLN A 858 17.99 -38.60 -46.10
C GLN A 858 16.88 -38.45 -45.06
N LEU A 859 17.28 -38.16 -43.83
CA LEU A 859 16.38 -37.79 -42.75
C LEU A 859 16.33 -36.26 -42.64
N ASN A 860 15.13 -35.70 -42.62
CA ASN A 860 14.94 -34.29 -42.33
C ASN A 860 14.95 -34.03 -40.81
N ALA A 861 15.01 -32.77 -40.41
CA ALA A 861 15.00 -32.38 -39.00
C ALA A 861 13.82 -32.97 -38.19
N ASN A 862 12.62 -33.12 -38.74
CA ASN A 862 11.50 -33.71 -37.99
C ASN A 862 11.72 -35.19 -37.71
N ASP A 863 12.25 -35.94 -38.67
CA ASP A 863 12.55 -37.36 -38.48
C ASP A 863 13.69 -37.55 -37.47
N ILE A 864 14.76 -36.75 -37.57
CA ILE A 864 15.91 -36.78 -36.66
C ILE A 864 15.48 -36.48 -35.23
N TYR A 865 14.71 -35.41 -35.02
CA TYR A 865 14.28 -35.02 -33.68
C TYR A 865 13.19 -35.92 -33.11
N ARG A 866 12.40 -36.60 -33.96
CA ARG A 866 11.50 -37.69 -33.52
C ARG A 866 12.30 -38.89 -33.01
N LEU A 867 13.34 -39.32 -33.72
CA LEU A 867 14.22 -40.41 -33.28
C LEU A 867 14.92 -40.08 -31.95
N LEU A 868 15.38 -38.84 -31.80
CA LEU A 868 15.96 -38.35 -30.54
C LEU A 868 14.92 -38.33 -29.41
N GLU A 869 13.69 -37.90 -29.68
CA GLU A 869 12.59 -37.89 -28.70
C GLU A 869 12.22 -39.31 -28.24
N GLU A 870 12.17 -40.28 -29.16
CA GLU A 870 11.95 -41.70 -28.86
C GLU A 870 13.07 -42.32 -28.00
N ARG A 871 14.30 -41.76 -28.06
CA ARG A 871 15.42 -42.17 -27.20
C ARG A 871 15.46 -41.46 -25.85
N GLY A 872 14.60 -40.46 -25.62
CA GLY A 872 14.52 -39.70 -24.38
C GLY A 872 15.07 -38.27 -24.44
N TYR A 873 15.48 -37.78 -25.61
CA TYR A 873 15.90 -36.39 -25.81
C TYR A 873 14.73 -35.53 -26.30
N SER A 874 14.15 -34.71 -25.43
CA SER A 874 13.14 -33.73 -25.83
C SER A 874 13.81 -32.38 -26.08
N LEU A 875 14.11 -32.12 -27.35
CA LEU A 875 14.86 -30.95 -27.83
C LEU A 875 13.96 -30.04 -28.67
N ARG A 876 13.83 -28.77 -28.26
CA ARG A 876 12.94 -27.78 -28.88
C ARG A 876 13.72 -26.53 -29.33
N ASN A 877 13.06 -25.72 -30.17
CA ASN A 877 13.51 -24.40 -30.60
C ASN A 877 15.02 -24.36 -30.97
N LYS A 878 15.83 -23.61 -30.21
CA LYS A 878 17.25 -23.36 -30.50
C LYS A 878 18.12 -24.63 -30.46
N PHE A 879 17.70 -25.69 -29.77
CA PHE A 879 18.44 -26.96 -29.69
C PHE A 879 18.20 -27.89 -30.89
N ARG A 880 17.29 -27.52 -31.81
CA ARG A 880 17.05 -28.25 -33.06
C ARG A 880 18.00 -27.80 -34.17
N THR A 881 19.30 -27.99 -33.97
CA THR A 881 20.36 -27.53 -34.90
C THR A 881 20.64 -28.47 -36.06
N VAL A 882 20.31 -29.75 -36.02
CA VAL A 882 20.55 -30.70 -37.13
C VAL A 882 19.43 -30.57 -38.17
N ALA A 883 19.74 -29.99 -39.33
CA ALA A 883 18.76 -29.77 -40.40
C ALA A 883 18.48 -31.05 -41.21
N ARG A 884 19.54 -31.78 -41.58
CA ARG A 884 19.48 -33.01 -42.39
C ARG A 884 20.64 -33.94 -42.05
N ALA A 885 20.43 -35.25 -42.20
CA ALA A 885 21.48 -36.26 -42.12
C ALA A 885 21.17 -37.43 -43.04
N ASN A 886 22.18 -38.15 -43.52
CA ASN A 886 21.94 -39.42 -44.24
C ASN A 886 21.63 -40.56 -43.26
N ILE A 887 21.06 -41.68 -43.75
CA ILE A 887 20.70 -42.84 -42.89
C ILE A 887 21.89 -43.36 -42.08
N GLU A 888 23.10 -43.38 -42.65
CA GLU A 888 24.32 -43.83 -41.98
C GLU A 888 24.83 -42.84 -40.92
N MET A 889 24.22 -41.65 -40.82
CA MET A 889 24.58 -40.57 -39.91
C MET A 889 26.07 -40.15 -40.02
N ASN A 890 26.73 -40.42 -41.16
CA ASN A 890 28.14 -40.06 -41.39
C ASN A 890 28.30 -38.74 -42.15
N LYS A 891 27.20 -38.17 -42.68
CA LYS A 891 27.14 -36.83 -43.26
C LYS A 891 25.89 -36.10 -42.79
N ALA A 892 26.04 -34.84 -42.37
CA ALA A 892 24.93 -34.02 -41.86
C ALA A 892 25.07 -32.53 -42.22
N GLU A 893 23.94 -31.83 -42.24
CA GLU A 893 23.84 -30.36 -42.28
C GLU A 893 23.36 -29.85 -40.92
N LEU A 894 24.14 -28.98 -40.29
CA LEU A 894 23.79 -28.30 -39.04
C LEU A 894 23.54 -26.81 -39.28
N VAL A 895 22.60 -26.23 -38.55
CA VAL A 895 22.28 -24.80 -38.57
C VAL A 895 23.10 -24.09 -37.50
N TRP A 896 23.94 -23.15 -37.94
CA TRP A 896 24.60 -22.19 -37.08
C TRP A 896 23.71 -20.96 -36.87
N ASN A 897 23.33 -20.67 -35.63
CA ASN A 897 22.42 -19.61 -35.22
C ASN A 897 23.07 -18.60 -34.25
N THR A 898 24.39 -18.41 -34.34
CA THR A 898 25.21 -17.56 -33.44
C THR A 898 25.34 -18.02 -31.98
N ASP A 899 24.87 -19.23 -31.65
CA ASP A 899 24.97 -19.80 -30.30
C ASP A 899 25.85 -21.07 -30.30
N TRP A 900 27.03 -20.94 -29.68
CA TRP A 900 28.02 -22.02 -29.57
C TRP A 900 27.54 -23.19 -28.73
N MET A 901 26.72 -22.95 -27.70
CA MET A 901 26.23 -24.01 -26.84
C MET A 901 25.30 -24.92 -27.64
N THR A 902 24.32 -24.35 -28.34
CA THR A 902 23.36 -25.15 -29.11
C THR A 902 24.02 -25.84 -30.30
N PHE A 903 24.98 -25.17 -30.96
CA PHE A 903 25.67 -25.77 -32.11
C PHE A 903 26.54 -26.95 -31.72
N LEU A 904 27.35 -26.82 -30.66
CA LEU A 904 28.18 -27.92 -30.15
C LEU A 904 27.32 -29.06 -29.57
N ASP A 905 26.18 -28.75 -28.93
CA ASP A 905 25.22 -29.76 -28.51
C ASP A 905 24.67 -30.54 -29.71
N GLY A 906 24.37 -29.86 -30.82
CA GLY A 906 24.01 -30.48 -32.11
C GLY A 906 25.04 -31.48 -32.64
N VAL A 907 26.33 -31.18 -32.48
CA VAL A 907 27.42 -32.11 -32.85
C VAL A 907 27.39 -33.36 -31.97
N LEU A 908 27.11 -33.21 -30.67
CA LEU A 908 27.00 -34.34 -29.74
C LEU A 908 25.74 -35.17 -30.02
N GLN A 909 24.61 -34.54 -30.40
CA GLN A 909 23.37 -35.21 -30.81
C GLN A 909 23.61 -36.20 -31.97
N LEU A 910 24.42 -35.82 -32.97
CA LEU A 910 24.76 -36.70 -34.09
C LEU A 910 25.55 -37.95 -33.66
N HIS A 911 26.49 -37.81 -32.73
CA HIS A 911 27.23 -38.96 -32.19
C HIS A 911 26.32 -39.89 -31.40
N ALA A 912 25.35 -39.34 -30.67
CA ALA A 912 24.35 -40.12 -29.95
C ALA A 912 23.45 -40.92 -30.92
N LEU A 913 23.10 -40.35 -32.07
CA LEU A 913 22.29 -41.03 -33.09
C LEU A 913 23.02 -42.20 -33.78
N GLN A 914 24.34 -42.11 -33.98
CA GLN A 914 25.14 -43.21 -34.53
C GLN A 914 25.17 -44.46 -33.63
N ARG A 915 24.84 -44.34 -32.34
CA ARG A 915 24.80 -45.48 -31.43
C ARG A 915 23.57 -46.34 -31.69
N PRO A 916 23.72 -47.67 -31.83
CA PRO A 916 22.60 -48.60 -31.89
C PRO A 916 22.06 -48.85 -30.48
N HIS A 917 21.42 -47.83 -29.89
CA HIS A 917 20.88 -47.87 -28.54
C HIS A 917 19.54 -47.11 -28.47
N ASP A 918 18.57 -47.68 -27.74
CA ASP A 918 17.19 -47.18 -27.67
C ASP A 918 16.96 -46.10 -26.59
N GLY A 919 17.98 -45.78 -25.80
CA GLY A 919 17.95 -44.74 -24.77
C GLY A 919 18.94 -43.60 -25.02
N VAL A 920 19.26 -42.85 -23.96
CA VAL A 920 20.16 -41.69 -24.02
C VAL A 920 21.61 -42.15 -23.99
N SER A 921 22.36 -41.88 -25.05
CA SER A 921 23.83 -42.03 -25.10
C SER A 921 24.54 -40.73 -24.71
N ARG A 922 25.06 -40.65 -23.47
CA ARG A 922 25.72 -39.43 -22.96
C ARG A 922 27.23 -39.41 -23.25
N PRO A 923 27.85 -38.24 -23.46
CA PRO A 923 29.31 -38.14 -23.60
C PRO A 923 30.03 -38.31 -22.26
N VAL A 924 31.08 -39.13 -22.25
CA VAL A 924 31.91 -39.41 -21.05
C VAL A 924 33.34 -38.91 -21.22
N SER A 925 33.87 -38.99 -22.43
CA SER A 925 35.19 -38.42 -22.72
C SER A 925 35.34 -38.08 -24.20
N LEU A 926 36.22 -37.12 -24.47
CA LEU A 926 36.69 -36.80 -25.82
C LEU A 926 38.19 -36.56 -25.77
N LEU A 927 38.92 -37.11 -26.73
CA LEU A 927 40.38 -36.99 -26.76
C LEU A 927 40.80 -35.58 -27.20
N PHE A 928 40.12 -35.04 -28.20
CA PHE A 928 40.46 -33.75 -28.80
C PHE A 928 39.21 -33.01 -29.29
N LEU A 929 39.09 -31.73 -28.94
CA LEU A 929 38.11 -30.79 -29.52
C LEU A 929 38.83 -29.48 -29.86
N GLY A 930 38.96 -29.18 -31.16
CA GLY A 930 39.50 -27.91 -31.66
C GLY A 930 38.38 -27.01 -32.14
N ILE A 931 38.33 -25.77 -31.64
CA ILE A 931 37.34 -24.76 -32.02
C ILE A 931 38.06 -23.54 -32.59
N ASN A 932 37.66 -23.11 -33.78
CA ASN A 932 38.07 -21.85 -34.38
C ASN A 932 36.85 -20.97 -34.67
N PRO A 933 36.64 -19.87 -33.90
CA PRO A 933 35.45 -19.04 -34.07
C PRO A 933 35.48 -18.15 -35.32
N GLU A 934 36.65 -17.85 -35.88
CA GLU A 934 36.76 -17.00 -37.09
C GLU A 934 36.02 -17.58 -38.31
N ALA A 935 35.78 -18.89 -38.31
CA ALA A 935 35.03 -19.61 -39.33
C ALA A 935 33.50 -19.33 -39.32
N TYR A 936 33.01 -18.54 -38.35
CA TYR A 936 31.59 -18.35 -38.07
C TYR A 936 31.26 -16.87 -37.80
N SER A 937 30.93 -16.12 -38.85
CA SER A 937 30.61 -14.67 -38.74
C SER A 937 29.13 -14.33 -38.88
N LYS A 938 28.32 -15.20 -39.53
CA LYS A 938 26.89 -15.01 -39.79
C LYS A 938 26.15 -16.34 -39.69
N PRO A 939 24.83 -16.35 -39.42
CA PRO A 939 24.02 -17.57 -39.48
C PRO A 939 24.19 -18.29 -40.81
N ASP A 940 24.40 -19.60 -40.77
CA ASP A 940 24.76 -20.40 -41.95
C ASP A 940 24.41 -21.88 -41.77
N VAL A 941 24.34 -22.62 -42.88
CA VAL A 941 24.22 -24.09 -42.87
C VAL A 941 25.59 -24.71 -43.04
N VAL A 942 25.98 -25.53 -42.07
CA VAL A 942 27.31 -26.09 -41.93
C VAL A 942 27.25 -27.57 -42.26
N ARG A 943 27.98 -27.97 -43.31
CA ARG A 943 28.13 -29.38 -43.66
C ARG A 943 29.18 -30.02 -42.76
N ALA A 944 28.85 -31.20 -42.27
CA ALA A 944 29.67 -31.98 -41.36
C ALA A 944 29.85 -33.41 -41.86
N GLN A 945 31.05 -33.94 -41.63
CA GLN A 945 31.41 -35.32 -41.89
C GLN A 945 31.78 -35.99 -40.57
N LEU A 946 31.24 -37.18 -40.34
CA LEU A 946 31.40 -37.96 -39.13
C LEU A 946 31.93 -39.36 -39.48
N GLU A 947 33.23 -39.55 -39.31
CA GLU A 947 33.92 -40.82 -39.40
C GLU A 947 33.94 -41.51 -38.02
N PRO A 948 34.14 -42.84 -37.94
CA PRO A 948 34.01 -43.62 -36.69
C PRO A 948 34.77 -43.07 -35.46
N HIS A 949 35.86 -42.33 -35.68
CA HIS A 949 36.69 -41.75 -34.63
C HIS A 949 36.93 -40.24 -34.78
N GLN A 950 36.29 -39.59 -35.76
CA GLN A 950 36.56 -38.20 -36.07
C GLN A 950 35.33 -37.50 -36.68
N PHE A 951 34.94 -36.40 -36.06
CA PHE A 951 33.99 -35.45 -36.60
C PHE A 951 34.73 -34.20 -37.08
N THR A 952 34.40 -33.75 -38.28
CA THR A 952 34.95 -32.53 -38.86
C THR A 952 33.87 -31.73 -39.56
N CYS A 953 33.82 -30.44 -39.23
CA CYS A 953 33.08 -29.45 -39.98
C CYS A 953 33.91 -28.16 -40.06
N ARG A 954 33.37 -27.10 -40.70
CA ARG A 954 34.05 -25.81 -40.83
C ARG A 954 34.49 -25.33 -39.43
N GLY A 955 35.77 -25.10 -39.18
CA GLY A 955 36.28 -24.57 -37.91
C GLY A 955 36.18 -25.47 -36.66
N ILE A 956 35.56 -26.66 -36.73
CA ILE A 956 35.46 -27.60 -35.59
C ILE A 956 36.04 -28.96 -35.96
N THR A 957 36.85 -29.51 -35.05
CA THR A 957 37.38 -30.88 -35.15
C THR A 957 37.20 -31.56 -33.81
N LEU A 958 36.52 -32.70 -33.79
CA LEU A 958 36.27 -33.49 -32.59
C LEU A 958 36.73 -34.93 -32.84
N LYS A 959 37.56 -35.49 -31.96
CA LYS A 959 38.15 -36.83 -32.12
C LYS A 959 37.93 -37.70 -30.89
N GLU A 960 37.71 -39.00 -31.15
CA GLU A 960 37.54 -40.06 -30.16
C GLU A 960 36.52 -39.73 -29.05
N VAL A 961 35.27 -39.48 -29.45
CA VAL A 961 34.16 -39.30 -28.51
C VAL A 961 33.74 -40.67 -27.97
N ARG A 962 33.86 -40.86 -26.66
CA ARG A 962 33.26 -42.02 -25.97
C ARG A 962 31.92 -41.62 -25.38
N LEU A 963 30.90 -42.36 -25.77
CA LEU A 963 29.56 -42.28 -25.22
C LEU A 963 29.32 -43.47 -24.29
N GLU A 964 28.48 -43.25 -23.29
CA GLU A 964 27.94 -44.28 -22.40
C GLU A 964 26.43 -44.34 -22.61
N ASP A 965 25.94 -45.54 -22.93
CA ASP A 965 24.54 -45.80 -23.21
C ASP A 965 23.77 -45.96 -21.91
N ARG A 966 22.72 -45.17 -21.73
CA ARG A 966 21.81 -45.28 -20.60
C ARG A 966 20.47 -45.82 -21.05
N PRO A 967 20.00 -46.94 -20.51
CA PRO A 967 18.67 -47.42 -20.83
C PRO A 967 17.63 -46.39 -20.39
N TRP A 968 16.43 -46.48 -20.96
CA TRP A 968 15.29 -45.85 -20.33
C TRP A 968 15.30 -46.18 -18.84
N PRO A 969 15.13 -45.19 -17.95
CA PRO A 969 14.93 -45.45 -16.54
C PRO A 969 13.84 -46.51 -16.46
N ALA A 970 14.10 -47.61 -15.76
CA ALA A 970 13.08 -48.62 -15.56
C ALA A 970 11.82 -47.89 -15.08
N ILE A 971 10.65 -48.25 -15.60
CA ILE A 971 9.38 -47.91 -14.94
C ILE A 971 9.30 -48.78 -13.67
N THR A 972 10.36 -48.78 -12.85
CA THR A 972 10.24 -48.88 -11.40
C THR A 972 9.33 -47.73 -11.01
N ASP A 973 8.28 -48.07 -10.26
CA ASP A 973 7.27 -47.17 -9.70
C ASP A 973 7.68 -45.72 -9.83
N LEU A 974 6.87 -44.93 -10.54
CA LEU A 974 6.91 -43.47 -10.55
C LEU A 974 7.09 -42.98 -9.11
N THR A 975 8.34 -42.94 -8.70
CA THR A 975 8.84 -42.37 -7.47
C THR A 975 8.91 -40.91 -7.86
N LEU A 976 7.72 -40.32 -7.94
CA LEU A 976 7.57 -38.93 -7.61
C LEU A 976 8.32 -38.78 -6.29
N ASN A 977 9.46 -38.08 -6.35
CA ASN A 977 9.98 -37.43 -5.17
C ASN A 977 8.85 -36.53 -4.69
N SER A 978 7.98 -37.07 -3.84
CA SER A 978 7.06 -36.25 -3.07
C SER A 978 7.98 -35.43 -2.18
N LEU A 979 8.18 -34.18 -2.55
CA LEU A 979 8.69 -33.18 -1.63
C LEU A 979 7.64 -33.09 -0.53
N VAL A 980 7.90 -33.79 0.57
CA VAL A 980 7.15 -33.60 1.80
C VAL A 980 7.56 -32.23 2.31
N PHE A 981 6.62 -31.30 2.37
CA PHE A 981 6.81 -30.07 3.13
C PHE A 981 7.04 -30.48 4.59
N MET A 982 8.30 -30.50 5.00
CA MET A 982 8.70 -30.57 6.39
C MET A 982 9.04 -29.13 6.81
N PRO A 983 8.07 -28.38 7.34
CA PRO A 983 8.38 -27.05 7.85
C PRO A 983 9.44 -27.19 8.95
N HIS A 984 10.52 -26.42 8.83
CA HIS A 984 11.56 -26.38 9.85
C HIS A 984 11.07 -25.47 10.99
N PHE A 985 10.66 -26.06 12.10
CA PHE A 985 10.25 -25.32 13.29
C PHE A 985 11.31 -25.43 14.40
N PRO A 986 11.72 -24.30 15.01
CA PRO A 986 12.67 -24.30 16.13
C PRO A 986 12.18 -25.08 17.36
N ASN A 987 10.86 -25.25 17.50
CA ASN A 987 10.19 -25.94 18.61
C ASN A 987 9.41 -27.15 18.08
N HIS A 988 9.51 -28.30 18.75
CA HIS A 988 9.06 -29.61 18.25
C HIS A 988 7.54 -29.87 18.20
N GLU A 989 6.68 -28.89 18.57
CA GLU A 989 5.22 -29.07 18.60
C GLU A 989 4.48 -27.80 18.12
N MET A 990 3.52 -27.98 17.20
CA MET A 990 2.65 -26.94 16.66
C MET A 990 1.31 -26.88 17.42
N ASN A 991 0.70 -25.71 17.50
CA ASN A 991 -0.66 -25.56 18.03
C ASN A 991 -1.66 -26.32 17.13
N VAL A 992 -2.57 -27.08 17.75
CA VAL A 992 -3.63 -27.86 17.08
C VAL A 992 -4.45 -27.00 16.11
N GLU A 993 -4.78 -25.76 16.49
CA GLU A 993 -5.59 -24.86 15.68
C GLU A 993 -4.85 -24.37 14.43
N GLU A 994 -3.58 -24.00 14.57
CA GLU A 994 -2.72 -23.59 13.44
C GLU A 994 -2.47 -24.75 12.49
N ALA A 995 -2.22 -25.95 13.03
CA ALA A 995 -2.07 -27.16 12.25
C ALA A 995 -3.32 -27.44 11.41
N ILE A 996 -4.51 -27.41 12.02
CA ILE A 996 -5.78 -27.62 11.33
C ILE A 996 -6.01 -26.54 10.26
N HIS A 997 -5.76 -25.27 10.59
CA HIS A 997 -5.95 -24.17 9.65
C HIS A 997 -5.06 -24.33 8.41
N MET A 998 -3.79 -24.69 8.60
CA MET A 998 -2.86 -24.97 7.50
C MET A 998 -3.36 -26.13 6.63
N GLN A 999 -3.80 -27.23 7.22
CA GLN A 999 -4.33 -28.37 6.46
C GLN A 999 -5.58 -27.98 5.65
N LEU A 1000 -6.50 -27.22 6.25
CA LEU A 1000 -7.72 -26.78 5.56
C LEU A 1000 -7.44 -25.78 4.44
N GLN A 1001 -6.43 -24.92 4.58
CA GLN A 1001 -6.00 -24.02 3.51
C GLN A 1001 -5.46 -24.82 2.31
N ILE A 1002 -4.65 -25.85 2.56
CA ILE A 1002 -4.17 -26.75 1.49
C ILE A 1002 -5.35 -27.40 0.76
N VAL A 1003 -6.39 -27.83 1.47
CA VAL A 1003 -7.59 -28.39 0.83
C VAL A 1003 -8.33 -27.32 0.00
N ALA A 1004 -8.49 -26.11 0.53
CA ALA A 1004 -9.18 -25.01 -0.13
C ALA A 1004 -8.49 -24.55 -1.43
N ASP A 1005 -7.15 -24.55 -1.46
CA ASP A 1005 -6.38 -24.18 -2.65
C ASP A 1005 -6.48 -25.24 -3.77
N ASN A 1006 -6.93 -26.45 -3.43
CA ASN A 1006 -7.00 -27.60 -4.35
C ASN A 1006 -8.43 -28.02 -4.73
N ILE A 1007 -9.45 -27.52 -4.05
CA ILE A 1007 -10.87 -27.81 -4.34
C ILE A 1007 -11.71 -26.52 -4.21
N GLU A 1008 -12.39 -26.13 -5.29
CA GLU A 1008 -13.26 -24.95 -5.32
C GLU A 1008 -14.51 -25.06 -4.41
N ASN A 1009 -15.04 -26.28 -4.20
CA ASN A 1009 -16.19 -26.53 -3.32
C ASN A 1009 -15.93 -27.75 -2.43
N VAL A 1010 -15.68 -27.54 -1.13
CA VAL A 1010 -15.43 -28.63 -0.18
C VAL A 1010 -16.71 -28.95 0.58
N THR A 1011 -17.23 -30.16 0.39
CA THR A 1011 -18.21 -30.74 1.32
C THR A 1011 -17.45 -31.39 2.47
N ILE A 1012 -17.81 -31.10 3.71
CA ILE A 1012 -17.18 -31.71 4.88
C ILE A 1012 -18.09 -32.81 5.38
N VAL A 1013 -17.53 -34.02 5.52
CA VAL A 1013 -18.23 -35.21 6.04
C VAL A 1013 -17.51 -35.65 7.30
N GLN A 1014 -18.26 -35.89 8.37
CA GLN A 1014 -17.72 -36.37 9.65
C GLN A 1014 -18.15 -37.81 9.91
N GLN A 1015 -17.29 -38.60 10.54
CA GLN A 1015 -17.65 -39.88 11.12
C GLN A 1015 -18.29 -39.66 12.51
N ASP A 1016 -19.48 -40.21 12.74
CA ASP A 1016 -20.28 -39.99 13.96
C ASP A 1016 -19.59 -40.58 15.20
N ASP A 1017 -18.81 -39.76 15.90
CA ASP A 1017 -18.43 -39.97 17.29
C ASP A 1017 -18.51 -38.62 18.02
N ASN A 1018 -19.32 -38.58 19.10
CA ASN A 1018 -19.62 -37.38 19.89
C ASN A 1018 -18.44 -36.86 20.75
N THR A 1019 -17.23 -37.37 20.54
CA THR A 1019 -16.02 -37.08 21.34
C THR A 1019 -14.89 -36.46 20.50
N PHE A 1020 -15.22 -35.69 19.47
CA PHE A 1020 -14.22 -35.10 18.57
C PHE A 1020 -13.56 -33.84 19.19
N LEU A 1021 -12.34 -34.00 19.72
CA LEU A 1021 -11.54 -32.91 20.31
C LEU A 1021 -11.27 -31.73 19.34
N LEU A 1022 -11.27 -31.97 18.01
CA LEU A 1022 -11.02 -30.91 17.01
C LEU A 1022 -12.27 -30.15 16.56
N GLN A 1023 -13.49 -30.53 16.98
CA GLN A 1023 -14.71 -29.95 16.39
C GLN A 1023 -14.77 -28.42 16.58
N GLU A 1024 -14.35 -27.92 17.74
CA GLU A 1024 -14.32 -26.48 18.02
C GLU A 1024 -13.24 -25.76 17.20
N HIS A 1025 -12.04 -26.34 17.11
CA HIS A 1025 -10.92 -25.76 16.36
C HIS A 1025 -11.16 -25.76 14.85
N ILE A 1026 -11.73 -26.83 14.30
CA ILE A 1026 -12.11 -26.90 12.88
C ILE A 1026 -13.22 -25.88 12.59
N ARG A 1027 -14.23 -25.76 13.46
CA ARG A 1027 -15.31 -24.78 13.29
C ARG A 1027 -14.77 -23.34 13.30
N LYS A 1028 -13.80 -23.01 14.17
CA LYS A 1028 -13.13 -21.70 14.19
C LYS A 1028 -12.27 -21.48 12.94
N ALA A 1029 -11.47 -22.46 12.53
CA ALA A 1029 -10.63 -22.37 11.34
C ALA A 1029 -11.45 -22.18 10.05
N ILE A 1030 -12.60 -22.86 9.91
CA ILE A 1030 -13.49 -22.72 8.75
C ILE A 1030 -14.10 -21.31 8.66
N GLN A 1031 -14.36 -20.62 9.78
CA GLN A 1031 -14.92 -19.26 9.76
C GLN A 1031 -13.97 -18.24 9.12
N ASN A 1032 -12.66 -18.52 9.12
CA ASN A 1032 -11.62 -17.63 8.62
C ASN A 1032 -11.24 -17.87 7.14
N LEU A 1033 -11.70 -18.97 6.54
CA LEU A 1033 -11.39 -19.32 5.14
C LEU A 1033 -12.38 -18.68 4.17
N ARG A 1034 -11.97 -17.60 3.48
CA ARG A 1034 -12.81 -16.81 2.55
C ARG A 1034 -13.32 -17.57 1.31
N ALA A 1035 -12.76 -18.74 0.98
CA ALA A 1035 -12.97 -19.42 -0.31
C ALA A 1035 -13.89 -20.66 -0.26
N VAL A 1036 -14.33 -21.13 0.91
CA VAL A 1036 -15.01 -22.44 1.02
C VAL A 1036 -16.53 -22.28 1.21
N ARG A 1037 -17.34 -22.66 0.21
CA ARG A 1037 -18.78 -22.91 0.41
C ARG A 1037 -18.97 -24.27 1.09
N CYS A 1038 -19.02 -24.29 2.42
CA CYS A 1038 -19.25 -25.52 3.18
C CYS A 1038 -20.76 -25.83 3.28
N SER A 1039 -21.23 -26.92 2.68
CA SER A 1039 -22.54 -27.49 3.00
C SER A 1039 -22.38 -28.49 4.16
N GLN A 1040 -22.84 -28.13 5.36
CA GLN A 1040 -22.78 -29.02 6.53
C GLN A 1040 -23.87 -30.10 6.44
N ARG A 1041 -23.46 -31.37 6.29
CA ARG A 1041 -24.30 -32.55 6.52
C ARG A 1041 -23.49 -33.54 7.36
N PHE A 1042 -23.90 -33.71 8.61
CA PHE A 1042 -23.29 -34.61 9.58
C PHE A 1042 -24.22 -35.83 9.71
N ASP A 1043 -24.08 -36.80 8.81
CA ASP A 1043 -24.72 -38.12 8.93
C ASP A 1043 -23.89 -39.13 8.13
N PHE A 1044 -23.28 -40.12 8.79
CA PHE A 1044 -22.56 -41.20 8.12
C PHE A 1044 -23.54 -42.31 7.71
N VAL A 1045 -23.99 -42.34 6.44
CA VAL A 1045 -24.78 -43.47 5.91
C VAL A 1045 -23.91 -44.37 5.04
N PRO A 1046 -23.66 -45.63 5.43
CA PRO A 1046 -22.91 -46.58 4.61
C PRO A 1046 -23.82 -47.19 3.53
N ALA A 1047 -24.01 -46.48 2.41
CA ALA A 1047 -24.52 -47.08 1.17
C ALA A 1047 -24.32 -46.15 -0.04
N ALA A 1048 -23.40 -46.53 -0.93
CA ALA A 1048 -23.39 -46.28 -2.37
C ALA A 1048 -24.32 -45.15 -2.91
N ARG A 1049 -23.78 -43.94 -3.10
CA ARG A 1049 -24.29 -43.02 -4.15
C ARG A 1049 -23.15 -42.31 -4.88
N LYS A 1050 -23.05 -42.64 -6.16
CA LYS A 1050 -22.08 -42.24 -7.20
C LYS A 1050 -21.98 -40.74 -7.52
N ASN A 1051 -22.50 -39.80 -6.72
CA ASN A 1051 -22.66 -38.41 -7.15
C ASN A 1051 -22.32 -37.35 -6.08
N ILE A 1052 -21.35 -37.63 -5.21
CA ILE A 1052 -20.72 -36.57 -4.39
C ILE A 1052 -19.35 -36.32 -5.03
N GLY A 1053 -19.10 -35.09 -5.45
CA GLY A 1053 -17.77 -34.67 -5.94
C GLY A 1053 -16.69 -34.82 -4.85
N PRO A 1054 -15.46 -34.35 -5.10
CA PRO A 1054 -14.40 -34.45 -4.09
C PRO A 1054 -14.81 -33.77 -2.78
N TYR A 1055 -14.62 -34.45 -1.65
CA TYR A 1055 -14.99 -33.96 -0.32
C TYR A 1055 -13.84 -34.10 0.68
N LEU A 1056 -13.97 -33.46 1.85
CA LEU A 1056 -13.06 -33.63 2.98
C LEU A 1056 -13.73 -34.49 4.05
N LEU A 1057 -13.15 -35.66 4.33
CA LEU A 1057 -13.56 -36.55 5.40
C LEU A 1057 -12.77 -36.23 6.68
N LEU A 1058 -13.48 -36.01 7.78
CA LEU A 1058 -12.89 -35.85 9.11
C LEU A 1058 -13.04 -37.16 9.89
N VAL A 1059 -11.91 -37.73 10.31
CA VAL A 1059 -11.87 -38.98 11.10
C VAL A 1059 -10.98 -38.83 12.32
N GLN A 1060 -11.24 -39.62 13.35
CA GLN A 1060 -10.42 -39.58 14.57
C GLN A 1060 -9.03 -40.14 14.28
N GLU A 1061 -8.95 -41.38 13.77
CA GLU A 1061 -7.71 -42.00 13.32
C GLU A 1061 -7.82 -42.42 11.85
N LEU A 1062 -6.75 -42.21 11.09
CA LEU A 1062 -6.66 -42.67 9.71
C LEU A 1062 -6.30 -44.15 9.72
N ASN A 1063 -7.02 -44.97 8.95
CA ASN A 1063 -6.70 -46.38 8.76
C ASN A 1063 -6.98 -46.82 7.32
N SER A 1064 -6.46 -47.98 6.95
CA SER A 1064 -6.53 -48.50 5.58
C SER A 1064 -7.97 -48.68 5.07
N GLN A 1065 -8.94 -48.98 5.94
CA GLN A 1065 -10.35 -49.10 5.54
C GLN A 1065 -10.95 -47.74 5.16
N VAL A 1066 -10.69 -46.70 5.94
CA VAL A 1066 -11.12 -45.32 5.64
C VAL A 1066 -10.51 -44.86 4.32
N LEU A 1067 -9.20 -45.04 4.16
CA LEU A 1067 -8.47 -44.65 2.95
C LEU A 1067 -8.98 -45.34 1.67
N ASN A 1068 -9.26 -46.64 1.75
CA ASN A 1068 -9.76 -47.41 0.62
C ASN A 1068 -11.22 -47.10 0.27
N ALA A 1069 -11.97 -46.44 1.16
CA ALA A 1069 -13.34 -46.01 0.93
C ALA A 1069 -13.48 -44.58 0.36
N LEU A 1070 -12.43 -43.74 0.39
CA LEU A 1070 -12.47 -42.35 -0.08
C LEU A 1070 -12.64 -42.22 -1.60
N PRO A 1071 -13.61 -41.48 -2.15
CA PRO A 1071 -13.70 -41.28 -3.59
C PRO A 1071 -12.48 -40.59 -4.19
N ALA A 1072 -12.20 -40.88 -5.46
CA ALA A 1072 -11.09 -40.29 -6.21
C ALA A 1072 -11.11 -38.75 -6.13
N GLY A 1073 -9.98 -38.14 -5.75
CA GLY A 1073 -9.84 -36.69 -5.60
C GLY A 1073 -10.29 -36.12 -4.24
N SER A 1074 -10.87 -36.93 -3.34
CA SER A 1074 -11.27 -36.53 -1.98
C SER A 1074 -10.10 -36.51 -1.02
N PHE A 1075 -10.24 -35.74 0.06
CA PHE A 1075 -9.27 -35.60 1.14
C PHE A 1075 -9.78 -36.24 2.44
N ALA A 1076 -8.86 -36.70 3.29
CA ALA A 1076 -9.15 -37.10 4.65
C ALA A 1076 -8.17 -36.43 5.61
N LEU A 1077 -8.69 -35.92 6.72
CA LEU A 1077 -7.94 -35.31 7.81
C LEU A 1077 -8.23 -36.10 9.09
N GLY A 1078 -7.19 -36.55 9.79
CA GLY A 1078 -7.33 -37.24 11.07
C GLY A 1078 -6.11 -37.06 11.97
N ILE A 1079 -6.27 -37.47 13.24
CA ILE A 1079 -5.21 -37.41 14.25
C ILE A 1079 -4.77 -38.82 14.62
N ASN A 1080 -3.55 -39.17 14.25
CA ASN A 1080 -2.99 -40.43 14.69
C ASN A 1080 -2.24 -40.24 16.02
N SER A 1081 -2.61 -41.07 17.00
CA SER A 1081 -1.88 -41.18 18.26
C SER A 1081 -0.44 -41.66 17.97
N ASN A 1082 0.55 -41.04 18.63
CA ASN A 1082 1.99 -41.25 18.38
C ASN A 1082 2.32 -42.76 18.31
N ASN A 1083 2.54 -43.28 17.10
CA ASN A 1083 2.97 -44.64 16.69
C ASN A 1083 2.02 -45.45 15.79
N VAL A 1084 0.85 -44.95 15.39
CA VAL A 1084 0.08 -45.59 14.31
C VAL A 1084 0.52 -45.05 12.95
N ARG A 1085 1.49 -45.72 12.31
CA ARG A 1085 1.81 -45.46 10.89
C ARG A 1085 0.77 -46.12 10.01
N VAL A 1086 -0.06 -45.32 9.35
CA VAL A 1086 -0.93 -45.81 8.28
C VAL A 1086 -0.03 -46.18 7.10
N ASP A 1087 -0.16 -47.41 6.63
CA ASP A 1087 0.66 -47.95 5.54
C ASP A 1087 0.14 -47.41 4.20
N TRP A 1088 0.55 -46.19 3.86
CA TRP A 1088 0.08 -45.46 2.68
C TRP A 1088 0.39 -46.20 1.38
N GLU A 1089 1.51 -46.95 1.35
CA GLU A 1089 1.99 -47.71 0.20
C GLU A 1089 1.01 -48.80 -0.26
N LYS A 1090 0.10 -49.24 0.63
CA LYS A 1090 -0.94 -50.23 0.32
C LYS A 1090 -2.30 -49.62 -0.02
N SER A 1091 -2.38 -48.29 -0.16
CA SER A 1091 -3.62 -47.57 -0.48
C SER A 1091 -3.43 -46.67 -1.71
N ASP A 1092 -4.48 -46.43 -2.50
CA ASP A 1092 -4.46 -45.45 -3.61
C ASP A 1092 -4.47 -43.99 -3.12
N CYS A 1093 -3.87 -43.72 -1.96
CA CYS A 1093 -3.85 -42.43 -1.28
C CYS A 1093 -2.42 -41.93 -1.09
N ALA A 1094 -2.24 -40.60 -1.09
CA ALA A 1094 -0.95 -39.96 -0.81
C ALA A 1094 -1.06 -39.05 0.42
N LEU A 1095 -0.07 -39.11 1.29
CA LEU A 1095 0.09 -38.14 2.38
C LEU A 1095 0.42 -36.77 1.78
N VAL A 1096 -0.40 -35.77 2.08
CA VAL A 1096 -0.25 -34.40 1.57
C VAL A 1096 0.56 -33.56 2.55
N SER A 1097 0.27 -33.67 3.84
CA SER A 1097 0.97 -32.94 4.89
C SER A 1097 0.75 -33.60 6.27
N CYS A 1098 1.70 -33.38 7.18
CA CYS A 1098 1.66 -33.88 8.55
C CYS A 1098 2.17 -32.77 9.49
N ALA A 1099 1.46 -32.54 10.60
CA ALA A 1099 1.87 -31.60 11.63
C ALA A 1099 1.84 -32.29 13.00
N ARG A 1100 2.95 -32.18 13.75
CA ARG A 1100 3.05 -32.73 15.11
C ARG A 1100 2.49 -31.73 16.11
N THR A 1101 1.55 -32.17 16.93
CA THR A 1101 0.87 -31.34 17.93
C THR A 1101 0.87 -32.02 19.30
N THR A 1102 0.48 -31.30 20.35
CA THR A 1102 0.36 -31.83 21.73
C THR A 1102 -0.62 -33.00 21.87
N VAL A 1103 -1.56 -33.16 20.94
CA VAL A 1103 -2.60 -34.22 20.96
C VAL A 1103 -2.32 -35.37 20.00
N GLY A 1104 -1.28 -35.29 19.16
CA GLY A 1104 -0.92 -36.30 18.16
C GLY A 1104 -0.44 -35.72 16.84
N GLU A 1105 -0.21 -36.59 15.86
CA GLU A 1105 0.13 -36.19 14.48
C GLU A 1105 -1.15 -35.96 13.67
N ILE A 1106 -1.37 -34.71 13.27
CA ILE A 1106 -2.47 -34.33 12.38
C ILE A 1106 -2.01 -34.57 10.95
N GLN A 1107 -2.68 -35.48 10.24
CA GLN A 1107 -2.29 -35.92 8.92
C GLN A 1107 -3.40 -35.63 7.91
N LEU A 1108 -3.03 -35.01 6.79
CA LEU A 1108 -3.91 -34.76 5.64
C LEU A 1108 -3.52 -35.67 4.49
N VAL A 1109 -4.50 -36.36 3.94
CA VAL A 1109 -4.30 -37.41 2.93
C VAL A 1109 -5.26 -37.19 1.78
N ARG A 1110 -4.85 -37.52 0.56
CA ARG A 1110 -5.70 -37.40 -0.64
C ARG A 1110 -5.73 -38.72 -1.42
N ARG A 1111 -6.93 -39.17 -1.82
CA ARG A 1111 -7.12 -40.31 -2.74
C ARG A 1111 -6.82 -39.85 -4.18
N ARG A 1112 -6.00 -40.62 -4.91
CA ARG A 1112 -5.62 -40.33 -6.31
C ARG A 1112 -6.87 -40.15 -7.21
N GLY A 1113 -6.84 -39.12 -8.07
CA GLY A 1113 -7.86 -38.85 -9.09
C GLY A 1113 -7.46 -39.38 -10.47
N VAL A 1114 -8.42 -39.59 -11.37
CA VAL A 1114 -8.20 -40.09 -12.75
C VAL A 1114 -7.38 -39.11 -13.62
N THR A 1115 -7.26 -37.85 -13.19
CA THR A 1115 -6.47 -36.81 -13.84
C THR A 1115 -5.33 -36.37 -12.90
N GLY A 1116 -4.09 -36.75 -13.22
CA GLY A 1116 -2.87 -36.43 -12.47
C GLY A 1116 -2.45 -34.95 -12.53
N ALA A 1117 -3.33 -34.03 -12.13
CA ALA A 1117 -2.97 -32.63 -11.97
C ALA A 1117 -2.14 -32.42 -10.67
N PRO A 1118 -1.01 -31.70 -10.71
CA PRO A 1118 -0.23 -31.37 -9.52
C PRO A 1118 -1.03 -30.51 -8.53
N ILE A 1119 -0.72 -30.63 -7.24
CA ILE A 1119 -1.33 -29.85 -6.15
C ILE A 1119 -0.95 -28.37 -6.34
N LYS A 1120 -1.93 -27.47 -6.44
CA LYS A 1120 -1.67 -26.02 -6.35
C LYS A 1120 -1.48 -25.67 -4.88
N GLY A 1121 -0.37 -25.03 -4.52
CA GLY A 1121 -0.09 -24.63 -3.13
C GLY A 1121 1.13 -25.28 -2.48
N SER A 1122 1.90 -26.12 -3.18
CA SER A 1122 3.27 -26.48 -2.77
C SER A 1122 4.31 -25.41 -3.15
N THR A 1123 3.84 -24.24 -3.58
CA THR A 1123 4.63 -23.04 -3.85
C THR A 1123 4.47 -22.07 -2.68
N GLY A 1124 5.48 -22.01 -1.81
CA GLY A 1124 5.68 -20.91 -0.86
C GLY A 1124 5.61 -21.30 0.62
N ILE A 1125 6.78 -21.38 1.27
CA ILE A 1125 7.30 -20.41 2.26
C ILE A 1125 8.67 -20.96 2.74
N ILE A 1126 9.73 -20.23 2.36
CA ILE A 1126 11.11 -20.13 2.94
C ILE A 1126 11.95 -21.40 3.08
#